data_AF-A0A936IKL7-F1
#
_entry.id   AF-A0A936IKL7-F1
#
_cell.length_a   1.000
_cell.length_b   1.000
_cell.length_c   1.000
_cell.angle_alpha   90.00
_cell.angle_beta   90.00
_cell.angle_gamma   90.00
#
_symmetry.space_group_name_H-M   'P 1'
#
loop_
_entity.id
_entity.type
_entity.pdbx_description
1 polymer ?
#
loop_
_entity_poly.entity_id
_entity_poly.type
_entity_poly.pdbx_seq_one_letter_code
_entity_poly.pdbx_strand_id
1 'polypeptide(L)'
;MIRRRFLWVLAAAWCATAAAQVTVTVSPVEAELRAGQARTFSASVKNAQDRTVQWLVNGVAGGNATIGTVTEGGRYTAPLVVPKANTVTVTAQAKADPKAKASAKVILLNPVPAISGTDPWAVNTALPFTMKLSGRSFVPGAFATFGGVKLATTYVSDTQLVVTGMTAAPPDSQVPLIVTNPNPGSAASSVRNVKVLPPVGVSVWPNNRTVRGGVELQLSHSISNNGNKGVKWYVNNVAGGNAVFGAIDAAGKYTAPLAAPSPPQVAVKAVSDADPKASATVAVKLLNALPVLDSVNPGTVAPGPVSFRVRGSGFVRGAVVRFGTETLTTTYLSPVELEAAGSVKPAPGGRAAVRVANPDPGGAESAMRVVPVEPARIVLTRTQASRFLEQAAWGATPELLARVQQVGREAFLAEQLAAPPSDYPDAQPNMGLSAVQRRFFSNAMTAPDQLRQRMAFALGQILVVSGVKTGSMEQMVPYQRILLRHAFGNFLDLLRDVTLSPAMGHFLDMVNNEKENPAKNLAPNENYARELLQLFTIGLHQLNADGTTVRDAAGNPVSAYTEETVKEFTKAFTGWTYAPRPGAASKWRNPSYFAAPMEPFETHHDTSAKALLNGVTLPAGQLARADLEAALRNIFEHPNVGPFISLRLIQHLVKSNPSPAYVARISAVFANNGSGVRGDLAAVARAILLDAEARPAGRSGQLPDAGQLREPVRLVLTLLRALDTRMIDEPSLASWADQMGQRLFYAPSVFNYYSPFYRIPGSGAGGPEFQILTPATAVNRANFAHRAVRNSLGGTVAVDITPFQLLASDPEALVEAVNHALLGGTMSSQLRQSILRAVGATTDLRTRARNALYLGAVSAEFQVAN
;
A
#
# COMPACT_ATOMS: atom_id res chain seq x y z
N MET A 1 67.95 -113.41 88.40
CA MET A 1 67.67 -114.82 88.78
C MET A 1 67.07 -115.52 87.55
N ILE A 2 67.62 -116.64 87.05
CA ILE A 2 67.24 -118.05 87.36
C ILE A 2 65.78 -118.31 86.89
N ARG A 3 65.46 -119.24 85.97
CA ARG A 3 66.17 -120.36 85.27
C ARG A 3 65.50 -120.62 83.88
N ARG A 4 66.20 -121.00 82.79
CA ARG A 4 66.61 -122.36 82.30
C ARG A 4 65.42 -123.33 82.02
N ARG A 5 65.41 -124.23 81.00
CA ARG A 5 66.34 -124.54 79.85
C ARG A 5 65.75 -125.64 78.92
N PHE A 6 66.16 -125.63 77.62
CA PHE A 6 66.50 -126.80 76.73
C PHE A 6 65.35 -127.78 76.36
N LEU A 7 65.37 -128.65 75.32
CA LEU A 7 66.23 -129.08 74.17
C LEU A 7 65.25 -129.77 73.14
N TRP A 8 65.47 -130.26 71.90
CA TRP A 8 66.44 -130.29 70.77
C TRP A 8 65.71 -131.07 69.61
N VAL A 9 66.09 -131.26 68.33
CA VAL A 9 67.03 -130.71 67.30
C VAL A 9 66.48 -131.19 65.90
N LEU A 10 66.88 -130.77 64.69
CA LEU A 10 68.01 -131.30 63.90
C LEU A 10 68.27 -130.46 62.60
N ALA A 11 67.72 -130.85 61.43
CA ALA A 11 67.92 -130.22 60.10
C ALA A 11 66.60 -130.25 59.27
N ALA A 12 66.25 -129.33 58.36
CA ALA A 12 66.98 -128.42 57.44
C ALA A 12 67.43 -129.12 56.12
N ALA A 13 67.31 -128.55 54.91
CA ALA A 13 67.01 -127.17 54.45
C ALA A 13 66.34 -127.20 53.04
N TRP A 14 66.02 -126.11 52.33
CA TRP A 14 65.28 -124.85 52.61
C TRP A 14 65.19 -124.07 51.28
N CYS A 15 64.00 -123.61 50.85
CA CYS A 15 63.85 -122.67 49.71
C CYS A 15 62.48 -121.98 49.76
N ALA A 16 62.37 -120.74 49.31
CA ALA A 16 61.14 -119.94 49.34
C ALA A 16 61.07 -118.90 48.20
N THR A 17 59.85 -118.54 47.79
CA THR A 17 59.60 -117.55 46.73
C THR A 17 58.60 -116.47 47.19
N ALA A 18 58.75 -115.25 46.69
CA ALA A 18 57.93 -114.10 47.08
C ALA A 18 56.77 -113.83 46.11
N ALA A 19 55.65 -113.33 46.63
CA ALA A 19 54.51 -112.91 45.81
C ALA A 19 54.76 -111.54 45.14
N ALA A 20 54.30 -111.38 43.90
CA ALA A 20 54.52 -110.17 43.11
C ALA A 20 53.63 -109.00 43.56
N GLN A 21 54.23 -107.80 43.66
CA GLN A 21 53.55 -106.57 44.09
C GLN A 21 52.45 -106.14 43.11
N VAL A 22 51.32 -105.63 43.65
CA VAL A 22 50.24 -105.03 42.84
C VAL A 22 50.80 -103.83 42.09
N THR A 23 50.57 -103.79 40.77
CA THR A 23 51.04 -102.70 39.91
C THR A 23 49.88 -102.12 39.12
N VAL A 24 49.78 -100.79 39.10
CA VAL A 24 48.83 -100.05 38.28
C VAL A 24 49.61 -99.34 37.19
N THR A 25 49.10 -99.34 35.96
CA THR A 25 49.49 -98.37 34.93
C THR A 25 48.27 -97.56 34.50
N VAL A 26 48.50 -96.34 34.03
CA VAL A 26 47.47 -95.47 33.46
C VAL A 26 47.91 -95.05 32.06
N SER A 27 46.98 -95.01 31.11
CA SER A 27 47.25 -94.62 29.73
C SER A 27 46.17 -93.68 29.19
N PRO A 28 46.51 -92.55 28.56
CA PRO A 28 47.87 -92.02 28.42
C PRO A 28 48.46 -91.53 29.76
N VAL A 29 49.78 -91.45 29.87
CA VAL A 29 50.48 -90.95 31.09
C VAL A 29 50.51 -89.42 31.18
N GLU A 30 50.27 -88.73 30.06
CA GLU A 30 50.09 -87.28 30.00
C GLU A 30 49.00 -86.93 28.97
N ALA A 31 48.27 -85.84 29.22
CA ALA A 31 47.34 -85.27 28.25
C ALA A 31 47.30 -83.73 28.38
N GLU A 32 47.26 -83.03 27.24
CA GLU A 32 46.83 -81.64 27.21
C GLU A 32 45.33 -81.58 26.92
N LEU A 33 44.57 -80.78 27.67
CA LEU A 33 43.14 -80.58 27.48
C LEU A 33 42.78 -79.11 27.63
N ARG A 34 42.01 -78.61 26.66
CA ARG A 34 41.40 -77.28 26.79
C ARG A 34 40.20 -77.34 27.73
N ALA A 35 39.90 -76.22 28.40
CA ALA A 35 38.76 -76.10 29.29
C ALA A 35 37.46 -76.68 28.69
N GLY A 36 36.72 -77.47 29.48
CA GLY A 36 35.53 -78.21 29.05
C GLY A 36 35.75 -79.47 28.18
N GLN A 37 36.97 -79.75 27.71
CA GLN A 37 37.24 -81.00 26.98
C GLN A 37 37.35 -82.21 27.91
N ALA A 38 37.05 -83.40 27.39
CA ALA A 38 37.15 -84.65 28.13
C ALA A 38 38.15 -85.63 27.49
N ARG A 39 38.79 -86.45 28.32
CA ARG A 39 39.69 -87.54 27.92
C ARG A 39 39.40 -88.78 28.76
N THR A 40 39.27 -89.92 28.11
CA THR A 40 39.27 -91.22 28.80
C THR A 40 40.71 -91.63 29.08
N PHE A 41 40.98 -91.92 30.36
CA PHE A 41 42.17 -92.60 30.83
C PHE A 41 41.81 -94.05 31.12
N SER A 42 42.62 -94.98 30.63
CA SER A 42 42.47 -96.40 30.91
C SER A 42 43.47 -96.82 31.98
N ALA A 43 43.01 -97.49 33.03
CA ALA A 43 43.86 -98.10 34.03
C ALA A 43 44.03 -99.60 33.77
N SER A 44 45.23 -100.13 34.02
CA SER A 44 45.49 -101.57 34.03
C SER A 44 46.07 -101.95 35.39
N VAL A 45 45.33 -102.77 36.15
CA VAL A 45 45.80 -103.34 37.42
C VAL A 45 46.31 -104.75 37.16
N LYS A 46 47.56 -105.00 37.49
CA LYS A 46 48.22 -106.31 37.41
C LYS A 46 48.52 -106.84 38.82
N ASN A 47 48.60 -108.16 38.92
CA ASN A 47 48.88 -108.91 40.15
C ASN A 47 47.77 -108.78 41.23
N ALA A 48 46.52 -108.52 40.83
CA ALA A 48 45.34 -108.49 41.71
C ALA A 48 44.13 -109.24 41.12
N GLN A 49 43.25 -109.71 42.02
CA GLN A 49 41.97 -110.34 41.69
C GLN A 49 40.94 -109.28 41.27
N ASP A 50 40.63 -108.32 42.15
CA ASP A 50 39.93 -107.09 41.75
C ASP A 50 40.88 -106.21 40.93
N ARG A 51 40.45 -105.87 39.72
CA ARG A 51 41.19 -105.03 38.76
C ARG A 51 40.56 -103.66 38.54
N THR A 52 39.55 -103.32 39.34
CA THR A 52 38.90 -102.01 39.31
C THR A 52 39.72 -100.96 40.07
N VAL A 53 39.49 -99.69 39.74
CA VAL A 53 40.18 -98.55 40.33
C VAL A 53 39.18 -97.53 40.87
N GLN A 54 39.61 -96.74 41.85
CA GLN A 54 39.02 -95.46 42.14
C GLN A 54 39.80 -94.38 41.37
N TRP A 55 39.07 -93.45 40.75
CA TRP A 55 39.66 -92.32 40.03
C TRP A 55 39.62 -91.06 40.89
N LEU A 56 40.75 -90.36 40.96
CA LEU A 56 40.91 -89.12 41.71
C LEU A 56 41.51 -88.02 40.82
N VAL A 57 41.13 -86.77 41.04
CA VAL A 57 41.75 -85.58 40.42
C VAL A 57 42.42 -84.77 41.53
N ASN A 58 43.74 -84.56 41.45
CA ASN A 58 44.54 -83.95 42.52
C ASN A 58 44.27 -84.56 43.92
N GLY A 59 44.01 -85.86 43.98
CA GLY A 59 43.68 -86.58 45.23
C GLY A 59 42.21 -86.49 45.67
N VAL A 60 41.35 -85.75 44.98
CA VAL A 60 39.89 -85.73 45.23
C VAL A 60 39.22 -86.83 44.41
N ALA A 61 38.60 -87.81 45.06
CA ALA A 61 37.83 -88.86 44.39
C ALA A 61 36.70 -88.26 43.53
N GLY A 62 36.61 -88.66 42.26
CA GLY A 62 35.67 -88.08 41.28
C GLY A 62 35.98 -86.64 40.83
N GLY A 63 36.90 -85.92 41.49
CA GLY A 63 37.23 -84.52 41.20
C GLY A 63 36.15 -83.52 41.61
N ASN A 64 36.24 -82.27 41.14
CA ASN A 64 35.25 -81.22 41.39
C ASN A 64 35.26 -80.13 40.31
N ALA A 65 34.29 -79.20 40.35
CA ALA A 65 34.10 -78.17 39.32
C ALA A 65 35.30 -77.21 39.08
N THR A 66 36.24 -77.08 40.03
CA THR A 66 37.41 -76.17 39.91
C THR A 66 38.68 -76.85 39.39
N ILE A 67 38.79 -78.18 39.53
CA ILE A 67 39.94 -78.98 39.09
C ILE A 67 39.58 -79.96 37.97
N GLY A 68 38.31 -80.03 37.58
CA GLY A 68 37.76 -81.05 36.67
C GLY A 68 37.28 -82.30 37.41
N THR A 69 36.43 -83.07 36.76
CA THR A 69 35.78 -84.27 37.31
C THR A 69 36.16 -85.51 36.51
N VAL A 70 36.14 -86.69 37.14
CA VAL A 70 36.45 -87.98 36.50
C VAL A 70 35.40 -89.03 36.83
N THR A 71 34.89 -89.73 35.81
CA THR A 71 33.91 -90.81 36.01
C THR A 71 34.58 -92.10 36.47
N GLU A 72 33.81 -93.06 37.00
CA GLU A 72 34.33 -94.40 37.35
C GLU A 72 34.95 -95.13 36.13
N GLY A 73 34.44 -94.85 34.92
CA GLY A 73 35.00 -95.31 33.65
C GLY A 73 36.25 -94.53 33.17
N GLY A 74 36.89 -93.74 34.03
CA GLY A 74 38.15 -93.02 33.73
C GLY A 74 38.02 -91.83 32.79
N ARG A 75 36.80 -91.39 32.46
CA ARG A 75 36.59 -90.19 31.63
C ARG A 75 36.72 -88.94 32.49
N TYR A 76 37.90 -88.33 32.45
CA TYR A 76 38.15 -87.01 33.01
C TYR A 76 37.57 -85.92 32.09
N THR A 77 37.02 -84.86 32.68
CA THR A 77 36.49 -83.68 32.01
C THR A 77 37.08 -82.43 32.66
N ALA A 78 37.74 -81.60 31.85
CA ALA A 78 38.36 -80.36 32.30
C ALA A 78 37.32 -79.33 32.78
N PRO A 79 37.66 -78.50 33.79
CA PRO A 79 36.78 -77.41 34.23
C PRO A 79 36.61 -76.39 33.11
N LEU A 80 35.50 -75.63 33.14
CA LEU A 80 35.22 -74.58 32.13
C LEU A 80 36.09 -73.32 32.30
N VAL A 81 36.65 -73.12 33.50
CA VAL A 81 37.65 -72.08 33.81
C VAL A 81 38.94 -72.79 34.25
N VAL A 82 40.08 -72.41 33.67
CA VAL A 82 41.37 -73.02 34.03
C VAL A 82 41.83 -72.47 35.39
N PRO A 83 42.11 -73.33 36.40
CA PRO A 83 42.63 -72.89 37.69
C PRO A 83 44.05 -72.32 37.56
N LYS A 84 44.43 -71.41 38.49
CA LYS A 84 45.74 -70.72 38.50
C LYS A 84 46.94 -71.69 38.46
N ALA A 85 46.81 -72.85 39.09
CA ALA A 85 47.72 -73.98 38.87
C ALA A 85 47.16 -74.82 37.72
N ASN A 86 47.68 -74.61 36.50
CA ASN A 86 47.09 -75.16 35.27
C ASN A 86 47.42 -76.64 35.02
N THR A 87 47.90 -77.38 36.01
CA THR A 87 48.18 -78.81 35.89
C THR A 87 47.40 -79.55 36.97
N VAL A 88 46.69 -80.60 36.58
CA VAL A 88 46.01 -81.51 37.50
C VAL A 88 46.48 -82.95 37.28
N THR A 89 46.28 -83.79 38.28
CA THR A 89 46.81 -85.15 38.34
C THR A 89 45.64 -86.13 38.40
N VAL A 90 45.40 -86.86 37.32
CA VAL A 90 44.35 -87.88 37.25
C VAL A 90 44.95 -89.22 37.69
N THR A 91 44.58 -89.66 38.89
CA THR A 91 45.14 -90.85 39.54
C THR A 91 44.17 -92.02 39.45
N ALA A 92 44.65 -93.14 38.92
CA ALA A 92 44.03 -94.45 39.06
C ALA A 92 44.63 -95.13 40.31
N GLN A 93 43.81 -95.37 41.33
CA GLN A 93 44.18 -96.06 42.57
C GLN A 93 43.49 -97.42 42.59
N ALA A 94 44.23 -98.53 42.76
CA ALA A 94 43.61 -99.86 42.81
C ALA A 94 42.68 -99.98 44.02
N LYS A 95 41.47 -100.50 43.84
CA LYS A 95 40.58 -100.81 44.99
C LYS A 95 41.15 -101.96 45.84
N ALA A 96 41.90 -102.88 45.21
CA ALA A 96 42.61 -103.97 45.88
C ALA A 96 43.82 -103.55 46.74
N ASP A 97 44.49 -102.43 46.42
CA ASP A 97 45.54 -101.83 47.25
C ASP A 97 45.59 -100.31 47.04
N PRO A 98 45.10 -99.50 47.99
CA PRO A 98 45.16 -98.04 47.92
C PRO A 98 46.58 -97.45 47.85
N LYS A 99 47.64 -98.22 48.13
CA LYS A 99 49.03 -97.77 47.93
C LYS A 99 49.48 -97.94 46.47
N ALA A 100 48.96 -98.94 45.77
CA ALA A 100 49.20 -99.17 44.35
C ALA A 100 48.37 -98.18 43.49
N LYS A 101 49.05 -97.19 42.91
CA LYS A 101 48.41 -96.13 42.12
C LYS A 101 49.31 -95.64 41.00
N ALA A 102 48.70 -95.27 39.87
CA ALA A 102 49.35 -94.61 38.75
C ALA A 102 48.68 -93.27 38.47
N SER A 103 49.46 -92.25 38.10
CA SER A 103 48.97 -90.89 37.91
C SER A 103 49.32 -90.36 36.54
N ALA A 104 48.32 -89.87 35.82
CA ALA A 104 48.49 -89.15 34.58
C ALA A 104 48.54 -87.64 34.85
N LYS A 105 49.51 -86.96 34.25
CA LYS A 105 49.59 -85.49 34.28
C LYS A 105 48.62 -84.91 33.25
N VAL A 106 47.81 -83.93 33.65
CA VAL A 106 46.87 -83.26 32.75
C VAL A 106 47.15 -81.77 32.75
N ILE A 107 47.69 -81.26 31.64
CA ILE A 107 47.91 -79.83 31.45
C ILE A 107 46.59 -79.23 30.95
N LEU A 108 46.03 -78.33 31.74
CA LEU A 108 44.85 -77.56 31.43
C LEU A 108 45.27 -76.30 30.66
N LEU A 109 44.66 -76.15 29.50
CA LEU A 109 44.88 -75.05 28.56
C LEU A 109 43.60 -74.20 28.47
N ASN A 110 43.75 -72.90 28.25
CA ASN A 110 42.59 -72.04 28.00
C ASN A 110 41.80 -72.53 26.76
N PRO A 111 40.49 -72.35 26.71
CA PRO A 111 39.71 -72.77 25.55
C PRO A 111 40.08 -71.93 24.32
N VAL A 112 39.80 -72.43 23.11
CA VAL A 112 40.00 -71.63 21.89
C VAL A 112 38.85 -70.61 21.82
N PRO A 113 39.14 -69.29 21.80
CA PRO A 113 38.09 -68.28 21.68
C PRO A 113 37.50 -68.30 20.27
N ALA A 114 36.22 -67.97 20.13
CA ALA A 114 35.57 -67.88 18.81
C ALA A 114 34.66 -66.66 18.73
N ILE A 115 34.84 -65.83 17.70
CA ILE A 115 34.05 -64.61 17.45
C ILE A 115 32.82 -64.97 16.61
N SER A 116 31.62 -64.84 17.17
CA SER A 116 30.35 -65.05 16.46
C SER A 116 29.83 -63.76 15.82
N GLY A 117 30.05 -62.60 16.45
CA GLY A 117 29.51 -61.31 15.99
C GLY A 117 30.36 -60.11 16.40
N THR A 118 30.14 -59.00 15.69
CA THR A 118 30.77 -57.70 15.93
C THR A 118 29.70 -56.61 15.83
N ASP A 119 29.62 -55.74 16.84
CA ASP A 119 28.70 -54.60 16.90
C ASP A 119 29.47 -53.32 17.27
N PRO A 120 29.69 -52.37 16.35
CA PRO A 120 29.24 -52.38 14.96
C PRO A 120 30.00 -53.42 14.11
N TRP A 121 29.38 -53.86 13.02
CA TRP A 121 29.95 -54.86 12.11
C TRP A 121 31.06 -54.31 11.18
N ALA A 122 31.22 -52.98 11.14
CA ALA A 122 32.18 -52.24 10.34
C ALA A 122 32.64 -50.98 11.10
N VAL A 123 33.81 -50.44 10.76
CA VAL A 123 34.43 -49.26 11.40
C VAL A 123 34.95 -48.28 10.35
N ASN A 124 34.92 -46.97 10.59
CA ASN A 124 35.52 -46.00 9.68
C ASN A 124 37.05 -46.00 9.77
N THR A 125 37.72 -45.76 8.63
CA THR A 125 39.13 -45.36 8.65
C THR A 125 39.32 -43.99 9.31
N ALA A 126 40.46 -43.79 9.96
CA ALA A 126 40.88 -42.57 10.66
C ALA A 126 39.95 -42.04 11.76
N LEU A 127 39.04 -42.87 12.30
CA LEU A 127 38.19 -42.52 13.45
C LEU A 127 38.33 -43.53 14.60
N PRO A 128 38.14 -43.08 15.87
CA PRO A 128 38.06 -43.98 17.00
C PRO A 128 36.76 -44.78 16.96
N PHE A 129 36.84 -46.07 17.30
CA PHE A 129 35.69 -46.97 17.40
C PHE A 129 35.66 -47.68 18.75
N THR A 130 34.44 -47.99 19.20
CA THR A 130 34.16 -48.98 20.26
C THR A 130 33.35 -50.09 19.61
N MET A 131 33.70 -51.35 19.87
CA MET A 131 33.05 -52.51 19.29
C MET A 131 32.84 -53.60 20.34
N LYS A 132 31.61 -54.08 20.46
CA LYS A 132 31.25 -55.27 21.22
C LYS A 132 31.56 -56.50 20.37
N LEU A 133 32.42 -57.37 20.88
CA LEU A 133 32.71 -58.67 20.27
C LEU A 133 31.81 -59.71 20.94
N SER A 134 30.91 -60.30 20.17
CA SER A 134 30.11 -61.45 20.62
C SER A 134 30.81 -62.72 20.21
N GLY A 135 30.76 -63.75 21.05
CA GLY A 135 31.49 -64.98 20.80
C GLY A 135 31.22 -66.06 21.85
N ARG A 136 32.22 -66.90 22.07
CA ARG A 136 32.27 -67.90 23.13
C ARG A 136 33.71 -68.16 23.54
N SER A 137 33.88 -68.74 24.72
CA SER A 137 35.15 -69.20 25.24
C SER A 137 36.20 -68.09 25.41
N PHE A 138 35.79 -66.86 25.66
CA PHE A 138 36.71 -65.79 26.10
C PHE A 138 37.07 -66.00 27.59
N VAL A 139 38.26 -65.55 28.01
CA VAL A 139 38.68 -65.61 29.42
C VAL A 139 39.20 -64.24 29.91
N PRO A 140 39.21 -63.96 31.22
CA PRO A 140 39.86 -62.77 31.75
C PRO A 140 41.31 -62.64 31.27
N GLY A 141 41.69 -61.46 30.78
CA GLY A 141 43.00 -61.21 30.15
C GLY A 141 43.08 -61.56 28.65
N ALA A 142 42.00 -62.04 28.02
CA ALA A 142 41.90 -62.10 26.57
C ALA A 142 42.03 -60.71 25.94
N PHE A 143 42.70 -60.63 24.78
CA PHE A 143 42.88 -59.39 24.04
C PHE A 143 42.60 -59.59 22.54
N ALA A 144 42.11 -58.54 21.89
CA ALA A 144 41.96 -58.53 20.44
C ALA A 144 43.16 -57.89 19.72
N THR A 145 43.42 -58.36 18.51
CA THR A 145 44.25 -57.65 17.51
C THR A 145 43.43 -57.35 16.27
N PHE A 146 43.73 -56.22 15.62
CA PHE A 146 43.04 -55.69 14.46
C PHE A 146 44.07 -55.28 13.41
N GLY A 147 44.16 -56.04 12.31
CA GLY A 147 45.26 -55.85 11.35
C GLY A 147 46.65 -56.07 11.98
N GLY A 148 46.75 -56.90 13.02
CA GLY A 148 47.95 -57.11 13.83
C GLY A 148 48.11 -56.14 15.01
N VAL A 149 47.48 -54.97 15.00
CA VAL A 149 47.57 -53.98 16.09
C VAL A 149 46.72 -54.43 17.28
N LYS A 150 47.31 -54.51 18.48
CA LYS A 150 46.59 -54.86 19.71
C LYS A 150 45.61 -53.75 20.13
N LEU A 151 44.34 -54.11 20.30
CA LEU A 151 43.29 -53.20 20.78
C LEU A 151 43.26 -53.15 22.30
N ALA A 152 42.90 -52.00 22.86
CA ALA A 152 42.46 -51.93 24.25
C ALA A 152 41.19 -52.79 24.40
N THR A 153 41.26 -53.82 25.24
CA THR A 153 40.24 -54.89 25.34
C THR A 153 39.76 -55.01 26.77
N THR A 154 38.46 -54.85 26.98
CA THR A 154 37.76 -55.09 28.24
C THR A 154 37.04 -56.42 28.17
N TYR A 155 37.31 -57.31 29.13
CA TYR A 155 36.55 -58.54 29.31
C TYR A 155 35.21 -58.23 29.99
N VAL A 156 34.11 -58.73 29.43
CA VAL A 156 32.76 -58.58 30.01
C VAL A 156 32.21 -59.94 30.46
N SER A 157 32.32 -60.96 29.60
CA SER A 157 31.95 -62.34 29.91
C SER A 157 32.75 -63.33 29.06
N ASP A 158 32.54 -64.62 29.29
CA ASP A 158 33.01 -65.73 28.44
C ASP A 158 32.50 -65.67 26.98
N THR A 159 31.52 -64.81 26.73
CA THR A 159 30.73 -64.67 25.51
C THR A 159 30.78 -63.25 24.95
N GLN A 160 31.32 -62.27 25.69
CA GLN A 160 31.44 -60.87 25.27
C GLN A 160 32.75 -60.19 25.69
N LEU A 161 33.37 -59.49 24.74
CA LEU A 161 34.42 -58.48 24.99
C LEU A 161 33.95 -57.11 24.48
N VAL A 162 34.53 -56.03 25.00
CA VAL A 162 34.44 -54.69 24.41
C VAL A 162 35.85 -54.26 24.01
N VAL A 163 36.04 -53.86 22.76
CA VAL A 163 37.31 -53.39 22.23
C VAL A 163 37.23 -51.95 21.75
N THR A 164 38.28 -51.18 21.99
CA THR A 164 38.38 -49.79 21.56
C THR A 164 39.70 -49.54 20.83
N GLY A 165 39.66 -48.77 19.75
CA GLY A 165 40.84 -48.43 18.98
C GLY A 165 40.53 -47.51 17.80
N MET A 166 41.45 -47.47 16.85
CA MET A 166 41.40 -46.66 15.62
C MET A 166 42.15 -47.42 14.53
N THR A 167 41.80 -47.21 13.26
CA THR A 167 42.51 -47.83 12.13
C THR A 167 42.87 -46.80 11.06
N ALA A 168 44.02 -46.99 10.41
CA ALA A 168 44.45 -46.22 9.24
C ALA A 168 44.42 -47.08 7.96
N ALA A 169 43.77 -48.25 8.00
CA ALA A 169 43.63 -49.12 6.85
C ALA A 169 42.84 -48.46 5.69
N PRO A 170 43.09 -48.83 4.42
CA PRO A 170 42.40 -48.24 3.28
C PRO A 170 40.87 -48.38 3.35
N PRO A 171 40.10 -47.43 2.79
CA PRO A 171 38.67 -47.58 2.57
C PRO A 171 38.28 -48.88 1.88
N ASP A 172 37.10 -49.40 2.23
CA ASP A 172 36.48 -50.64 1.72
C ASP A 172 37.27 -51.94 1.93
N SER A 173 38.46 -51.87 2.55
CA SER A 173 39.26 -53.05 2.92
C SER A 173 38.58 -53.91 4.00
N GLN A 174 38.99 -55.18 4.05
CA GLN A 174 38.63 -56.12 5.11
C GLN A 174 39.82 -56.29 6.04
N VAL A 175 39.68 -55.88 7.30
CA VAL A 175 40.76 -56.00 8.29
C VAL A 175 40.52 -57.21 9.19
N PRO A 176 41.52 -58.08 9.40
CA PRO A 176 41.38 -59.24 10.26
C PRO A 176 41.32 -58.83 11.73
N LEU A 177 40.21 -59.16 12.38
CA LEU A 177 40.04 -59.15 13.84
C LEU A 177 40.29 -60.58 14.37
N ILE A 178 41.15 -60.69 15.39
CA ILE A 178 41.47 -61.95 16.07
C ILE A 178 41.39 -61.71 17.58
N VAL A 179 40.72 -62.59 18.33
CA VAL A 179 40.79 -62.62 19.79
C VAL A 179 41.80 -63.68 20.20
N THR A 180 42.74 -63.32 21.08
CA THR A 180 43.70 -64.26 21.67
C THR A 180 43.43 -64.40 23.16
N ASN A 181 43.13 -65.63 23.59
CA ASN A 181 43.15 -65.98 25.00
C ASN A 181 44.61 -66.12 25.48
N PRO A 182 44.97 -65.61 26.67
CA PRO A 182 46.33 -65.67 27.18
C PRO A 182 46.79 -67.10 27.49
N ASN A 183 48.07 -67.26 27.80
CA ASN A 183 48.57 -68.50 28.42
C ASN A 183 47.88 -68.75 29.78
N PRO A 184 47.74 -70.02 30.21
CA PRO A 184 48.30 -71.25 29.62
C PRO A 184 47.59 -71.71 28.34
N GLY A 185 48.37 -72.19 27.37
CA GLY A 185 47.85 -72.70 26.09
C GLY A 185 47.26 -71.63 25.20
N SER A 186 47.90 -70.46 25.12
CA SER A 186 47.48 -69.29 24.36
C SER A 186 46.93 -69.68 22.98
N ALA A 187 45.73 -69.18 22.65
CA ALA A 187 45.02 -69.55 21.42
C ALA A 187 44.34 -68.35 20.80
N ALA A 188 44.59 -68.17 19.51
CA ALA A 188 43.87 -67.24 18.64
C ALA A 188 42.53 -67.84 18.20
N SER A 189 41.53 -66.97 17.99
CA SER A 189 40.32 -67.32 17.26
C SER A 189 40.61 -67.50 15.76
N SER A 190 39.70 -68.14 15.05
CA SER A 190 39.59 -67.93 13.60
C SER A 190 39.46 -66.43 13.29
N VAL A 191 39.99 -66.01 12.13
CA VAL A 191 39.92 -64.61 11.69
C VAL A 191 38.46 -64.21 11.46
N ARG A 192 38.04 -63.09 12.07
CA ARG A 192 36.80 -62.40 11.72
C ARG A 192 37.17 -61.16 10.92
N ASN A 193 36.82 -61.13 9.64
CA ASN A 193 36.99 -59.91 8.84
C ASN A 193 35.96 -58.86 9.26
N VAL A 194 36.41 -57.63 9.42
CA VAL A 194 35.59 -56.44 9.66
C VAL A 194 35.82 -55.47 8.51
N LYS A 195 34.73 -54.93 7.95
CA LYS A 195 34.84 -53.95 6.87
C LYS A 195 35.32 -52.60 7.42
N VAL A 196 36.30 -52.02 6.75
CA VAL A 196 36.69 -50.63 6.94
C VAL A 196 35.88 -49.76 5.98
N LEU A 197 35.14 -48.79 6.52
CA LEU A 197 34.35 -47.84 5.75
C LEU A 197 35.23 -46.63 5.37
N PRO A 198 34.97 -45.98 4.22
CA PRO A 198 35.61 -44.70 3.89
C PRO A 198 35.34 -43.62 4.96
N PRO A 199 35.99 -42.44 4.87
CA PRO A 199 35.64 -41.29 5.70
C PRO A 199 34.14 -40.97 5.67
N VAL A 200 33.64 -40.36 6.75
CA VAL A 200 32.22 -40.03 6.89
C VAL A 200 31.85 -38.95 5.87
N GLY A 201 30.89 -39.25 4.99
CA GLY A 201 30.37 -38.28 4.03
C GLY A 201 29.14 -37.58 4.59
N VAL A 202 29.07 -36.26 4.40
CA VAL A 202 27.90 -35.44 4.70
C VAL A 202 27.39 -34.81 3.41
N SER A 203 26.08 -34.78 3.22
CA SER A 203 25.43 -33.98 2.18
C SER A 203 24.30 -33.16 2.78
N VAL A 204 24.05 -31.96 2.28
CA VAL A 204 22.96 -31.06 2.68
C VAL A 204 22.31 -30.48 1.42
N TRP A 205 20.98 -30.39 1.40
CA TRP A 205 20.21 -29.83 0.28
C TRP A 205 18.84 -29.28 0.77
N PRO A 206 18.14 -28.44 -0.01
CA PRO A 206 18.54 -27.81 -1.27
C PRO A 206 19.59 -26.70 -1.09
N ASN A 207 20.43 -26.50 -2.10
CA ASN A 207 21.41 -25.40 -2.16
C ASN A 207 20.88 -24.21 -2.97
N ASN A 208 21.42 -23.01 -2.73
CA ASN A 208 21.12 -21.77 -3.44
C ASN A 208 19.62 -21.37 -3.48
N ARG A 209 18.82 -21.79 -2.50
CA ARG A 209 17.43 -21.33 -2.35
C ARG A 209 17.38 -19.86 -1.94
N THR A 210 16.41 -19.13 -2.47
CA THR A 210 16.05 -17.78 -2.00
C THR A 210 14.87 -17.86 -1.03
N VAL A 211 14.99 -17.20 0.11
CA VAL A 211 13.97 -17.20 1.20
C VAL A 211 13.71 -15.75 1.63
N ARG A 212 12.46 -15.39 1.94
CA ARG A 212 12.12 -14.09 2.55
C ARG A 212 12.22 -14.15 4.06
N GLY A 213 12.57 -13.04 4.69
CA GLY A 213 12.63 -12.94 6.15
C GLY A 213 11.32 -13.35 6.83
N GLY A 214 11.42 -14.10 7.92
CA GLY A 214 10.28 -14.71 8.63
C GLY A 214 9.74 -16.00 8.00
N VAL A 215 10.21 -16.41 6.81
CA VAL A 215 9.81 -17.67 6.16
C VAL A 215 10.78 -18.79 6.52
N GLU A 216 10.25 -20.01 6.63
CA GLU A 216 11.01 -21.21 6.94
C GLU A 216 11.40 -21.98 5.67
N LEU A 217 12.59 -22.60 5.70
CA LEU A 217 13.11 -23.51 4.68
C LEU A 217 13.51 -24.82 5.35
N GLN A 218 12.88 -25.92 4.95
CA GLN A 218 13.37 -27.25 5.31
C GLN A 218 14.66 -27.55 4.53
N LEU A 219 15.75 -27.79 5.26
CA LEU A 219 16.95 -28.43 4.73
C LEU A 219 16.92 -29.92 5.13
N SER A 220 17.38 -30.76 4.22
CA SER A 220 17.62 -32.19 4.44
C SER A 220 19.11 -32.45 4.48
N HIS A 221 19.50 -33.51 5.20
CA HIS A 221 20.88 -33.97 5.25
C HIS A 221 20.95 -35.49 5.06
N SER A 222 22.13 -36.00 4.73
CA SER A 222 22.43 -37.42 4.81
C SER A 222 23.85 -37.64 5.31
N ILE A 223 24.03 -38.75 6.05
CA ILE A 223 25.33 -39.25 6.49
C ILE A 223 25.59 -40.59 5.80
N SER A 224 26.60 -40.62 4.93
CA SER A 224 27.13 -41.85 4.35
C SER A 224 28.27 -42.41 5.21
N ASN A 225 28.60 -43.68 5.00
CA ASN A 225 29.74 -44.38 5.62
C ASN A 225 29.74 -44.49 7.16
N ASN A 226 28.72 -44.05 7.90
CA ASN A 226 28.60 -44.28 9.35
C ASN A 226 27.19 -44.77 9.74
N GLY A 227 27.08 -45.46 10.89
CA GLY A 227 25.82 -45.91 11.47
C GLY A 227 25.05 -44.79 12.18
N ASN A 228 25.75 -43.91 12.90
CA ASN A 228 25.18 -42.69 13.45
C ASN A 228 24.82 -41.73 12.30
N LYS A 229 23.61 -41.18 12.34
CA LYS A 229 23.08 -40.23 11.34
C LYS A 229 22.96 -38.79 11.86
N GLY A 230 23.28 -38.54 13.13
CA GLY A 230 23.16 -37.23 13.78
C GLY A 230 24.07 -36.16 13.15
N VAL A 231 23.58 -34.93 13.16
CA VAL A 231 24.33 -33.74 12.77
C VAL A 231 24.08 -32.56 13.72
N LYS A 232 25.09 -31.71 13.85
CA LYS A 232 24.98 -30.38 14.46
C LYS A 232 24.90 -29.32 13.37
N TRP A 233 23.88 -28.47 13.46
CA TRP A 233 23.60 -27.40 12.49
C TRP A 233 24.21 -26.06 12.91
N TYR A 234 24.73 -25.33 11.92
CA TYR A 234 25.33 -24.00 12.10
C TYR A 234 24.85 -23.05 10.99
N VAL A 235 24.58 -21.79 11.31
CA VAL A 235 24.32 -20.72 10.34
C VAL A 235 25.42 -19.67 10.46
N ASN A 236 26.16 -19.40 9.37
CA ASN A 236 27.36 -18.54 9.38
C ASN A 236 28.35 -18.91 10.52
N ASN A 237 28.54 -20.22 10.75
CA ASN A 237 29.33 -20.83 11.83
C ASN A 237 28.80 -20.62 13.27
N VAL A 238 27.63 -19.98 13.47
CA VAL A 238 26.94 -19.94 14.77
C VAL A 238 26.10 -21.20 14.94
N ALA A 239 26.33 -21.99 15.99
CA ALA A 239 25.56 -23.21 16.26
C ALA A 239 24.08 -22.86 16.51
N GLY A 240 23.16 -23.51 15.79
CA GLY A 240 21.73 -23.18 15.82
C GLY A 240 21.34 -21.82 15.21
N GLY A 241 22.31 -20.99 14.79
CA GLY A 241 22.08 -19.65 14.25
C GLY A 241 21.79 -18.56 15.30
N ASN A 242 21.28 -17.41 14.86
CA ASN A 242 20.93 -16.26 15.73
C ASN A 242 19.94 -15.31 15.05
N ALA A 243 19.50 -14.25 15.74
CA ALA A 243 18.54 -13.27 15.22
C ALA A 243 19.01 -12.45 14.00
N VAL A 244 20.32 -12.43 13.69
CA VAL A 244 20.91 -11.66 12.57
C VAL A 244 21.03 -12.53 11.31
N PHE A 245 21.33 -13.82 11.47
CA PHE A 245 21.52 -14.76 10.37
C PHE A 245 20.38 -15.76 10.19
N GLY A 246 19.36 -15.74 11.05
CA GLY A 246 18.33 -16.77 11.13
C GLY A 246 18.75 -17.93 12.04
N ALA A 247 17.76 -18.72 12.45
CA ALA A 247 17.94 -19.87 13.33
C ALA A 247 17.71 -21.19 12.57
N ILE A 248 18.22 -22.30 13.09
CA ILE A 248 17.98 -23.64 12.55
C ILE A 248 17.80 -24.65 13.68
N ASP A 249 16.76 -25.47 13.60
CA ASP A 249 16.48 -26.53 14.57
C ASP A 249 17.28 -27.83 14.30
N ALA A 250 17.14 -28.80 15.21
CA ALA A 250 17.79 -30.11 15.06
C ALA A 250 17.30 -30.91 13.84
N ALA A 251 16.08 -30.66 13.36
CA ALA A 251 15.49 -31.31 12.19
C ALA A 251 15.91 -30.65 10.86
N GLY A 252 16.75 -29.62 10.88
CA GLY A 252 17.21 -28.90 9.68
C GLY A 252 16.24 -27.83 9.18
N LYS A 253 15.24 -27.44 9.98
CA LYS A 253 14.28 -26.39 9.63
C LYS A 253 14.92 -25.03 9.92
N TYR A 254 15.28 -24.31 8.86
CA TYR A 254 15.89 -22.98 8.94
C TYR A 254 14.83 -21.88 8.89
N THR A 255 14.80 -20.98 9.87
CA THR A 255 13.91 -19.81 9.93
C THR A 255 14.70 -18.55 9.58
N ALA A 256 14.32 -17.87 8.49
CA ALA A 256 15.02 -16.68 8.01
C ALA A 256 14.80 -15.44 8.92
N PRO A 257 15.82 -14.60 9.14
CA PRO A 257 15.68 -13.36 9.91
C PRO A 257 14.84 -12.34 9.13
N LEU A 258 14.04 -11.50 9.82
CA LEU A 258 13.11 -10.56 9.16
C LEU A 258 13.81 -9.57 8.21
N ALA A 259 15.01 -9.11 8.59
CA ALA A 259 15.91 -8.35 7.73
C ALA A 259 17.02 -9.26 7.21
N ALA A 260 17.32 -9.16 5.91
CA ALA A 260 18.46 -9.87 5.34
C ALA A 260 19.79 -9.26 5.85
N PRO A 261 20.82 -10.07 6.13
CA PRO A 261 22.16 -9.58 6.45
C PRO A 261 22.83 -8.95 5.22
N SER A 262 24.00 -8.34 5.43
CA SER A 262 24.90 -7.92 4.35
C SER A 262 26.19 -8.75 4.41
N PRO A 263 26.59 -9.48 3.34
CA PRO A 263 25.84 -9.71 2.09
C PRO A 263 24.55 -10.52 2.32
N PRO A 264 23.58 -10.47 1.38
CA PRO A 264 22.22 -11.01 1.53
C PRO A 264 22.14 -12.54 1.33
N GLN A 265 22.98 -13.27 2.05
CA GLN A 265 23.03 -14.72 2.04
C GLN A 265 23.66 -15.27 3.33
N VAL A 266 23.32 -16.51 3.68
CA VAL A 266 23.93 -17.24 4.80
C VAL A 266 24.40 -18.61 4.36
N ALA A 267 25.50 -19.07 4.97
CA ALA A 267 26.03 -20.41 4.82
C ALA A 267 25.47 -21.30 5.95
N VAL A 268 24.62 -22.27 5.60
CA VAL A 268 24.07 -23.25 6.54
C VAL A 268 24.85 -24.55 6.42
N LYS A 269 25.44 -25.01 7.53
CA LYS A 269 26.37 -26.14 7.58
C LYS A 269 25.86 -27.21 8.54
N ALA A 270 25.83 -28.46 8.07
CA ALA A 270 25.69 -29.63 8.93
C ALA A 270 27.07 -30.25 9.17
N VAL A 271 27.38 -30.57 10.43
CA VAL A 271 28.60 -31.27 10.86
C VAL A 271 28.19 -32.61 11.48
N SER A 272 28.86 -33.70 11.14
CA SER A 272 28.51 -35.03 11.66
C SER A 272 28.79 -35.17 13.16
N ASP A 273 27.88 -35.82 13.90
CA ASP A 273 28.13 -36.21 15.29
C ASP A 273 29.15 -37.35 15.43
N ALA A 274 29.42 -38.10 14.36
CA ALA A 274 30.43 -39.16 14.34
C ALA A 274 31.84 -38.67 13.97
N ASP A 275 31.94 -37.55 13.25
CA ASP A 275 33.21 -36.92 12.89
C ASP A 275 33.04 -35.39 12.77
N PRO A 276 33.59 -34.58 13.70
CA PRO A 276 33.45 -33.13 13.65
C PRO A 276 34.20 -32.47 12.48
N LYS A 277 35.04 -33.20 11.73
CA LYS A 277 35.66 -32.73 10.49
C LYS A 277 34.76 -32.95 9.27
N ALA A 278 33.91 -33.98 9.29
CA ALA A 278 32.97 -34.28 8.24
C ALA A 278 31.80 -33.29 8.27
N SER A 279 31.68 -32.46 7.23
CA SER A 279 30.61 -31.47 7.12
C SER A 279 30.25 -31.14 5.68
N ALA A 280 29.03 -30.63 5.47
CA ALA A 280 28.59 -30.07 4.20
C ALA A 280 27.85 -28.75 4.44
N THR A 281 28.00 -27.81 3.50
CA THR A 281 27.47 -26.45 3.59
C THR A 281 26.67 -26.09 2.35
N VAL A 282 25.52 -25.45 2.55
CA VAL A 282 24.70 -24.85 1.49
C VAL A 282 24.58 -23.34 1.69
N ALA A 283 24.42 -22.60 0.60
CA ALA A 283 24.07 -21.18 0.64
C ALA A 283 22.56 -21.00 0.57
N VAL A 284 22.02 -20.12 1.43
CA VAL A 284 20.64 -19.65 1.39
C VAL A 284 20.67 -18.15 1.12
N LYS A 285 20.08 -17.70 0.01
CA LYS A 285 19.95 -16.28 -0.34
C LYS A 285 18.75 -15.70 0.39
N LEU A 286 18.90 -14.49 0.92
CA LEU A 286 17.91 -13.87 1.79
C LEU A 286 17.39 -12.57 1.18
N LEU A 287 16.07 -12.40 1.23
CA LEU A 287 15.36 -11.16 0.93
C LEU A 287 14.70 -10.67 2.21
N ASN A 288 14.46 -9.36 2.33
CA ASN A 288 13.71 -8.80 3.45
C ASN A 288 12.29 -9.41 3.54
N ALA A 289 11.71 -9.40 4.74
CA ALA A 289 10.31 -9.79 4.95
C ALA A 289 9.36 -8.94 4.08
N LEU A 290 8.17 -9.45 3.80
CA LEU A 290 7.10 -8.63 3.24
C LEU A 290 6.53 -7.72 4.34
N PRO A 291 6.43 -6.40 4.14
CA PRO A 291 5.79 -5.52 5.11
C PRO A 291 4.27 -5.68 5.02
N VAL A 292 3.63 -5.86 6.17
CA VAL A 292 2.17 -5.84 6.32
C VAL A 292 1.79 -4.60 7.10
N LEU A 293 0.80 -3.84 6.63
CA LEU A 293 0.31 -2.63 7.30
C LEU A 293 -1.09 -2.89 7.85
N ASP A 294 -1.24 -2.85 9.18
CA ASP A 294 -2.49 -3.18 9.86
C ASP A 294 -3.27 -1.94 10.29
N SER A 295 -2.60 -0.90 10.78
CA SER A 295 -3.25 0.35 11.18
C SER A 295 -2.36 1.58 11.02
N VAL A 296 -3.03 2.73 10.92
CA VAL A 296 -2.47 4.08 10.95
C VAL A 296 -3.12 4.81 12.13
N ASN A 297 -2.33 5.49 12.97
CA ASN A 297 -2.81 6.18 14.17
C ASN A 297 -2.22 7.60 14.27
N PRO A 298 -3.04 8.67 14.20
CA PRO A 298 -4.50 8.66 14.03
C PRO A 298 -4.96 8.10 12.68
N GLY A 299 -6.17 7.52 12.67
CA GLY A 299 -6.76 6.89 11.46
C GLY A 299 -7.26 7.88 10.40
N THR A 300 -7.44 9.15 10.78
CA THR A 300 -7.66 10.30 9.90
C THR A 300 -6.46 11.23 10.05
N VAL A 301 -5.96 11.77 8.94
CA VAL A 301 -4.74 12.59 8.92
C VAL A 301 -5.06 13.99 8.38
N ALA A 302 -4.62 15.03 9.09
CA ALA A 302 -4.88 16.41 8.71
C ALA A 302 -3.87 16.95 7.67
N PRO A 303 -4.30 17.76 6.70
CA PRO A 303 -3.38 18.50 5.83
C PRO A 303 -2.43 19.41 6.60
N GLY A 304 -1.19 19.55 6.09
CA GLY A 304 -0.10 20.29 6.73
C GLY A 304 0.91 19.37 7.43
N PRO A 305 1.71 19.91 8.37
CA PRO A 305 2.69 19.15 9.14
C PRO A 305 2.05 18.09 10.02
N VAL A 306 2.60 16.87 10.00
CA VAL A 306 2.09 15.71 10.74
C VAL A 306 3.22 14.85 11.30
N SER A 307 2.97 14.21 12.44
CA SER A 307 3.58 12.93 12.83
C SER A 307 2.46 11.95 13.17
N PHE A 308 2.58 10.70 12.73
CA PHE A 308 1.67 9.61 13.04
C PHE A 308 2.40 8.28 13.11
N ARG A 309 1.82 7.30 13.80
CA ARG A 309 2.38 5.94 13.86
C ARG A 309 1.67 5.01 12.89
N VAL A 310 2.42 4.04 12.36
CA VAL A 310 1.86 2.89 11.65
C VAL A 310 2.26 1.60 12.36
N ARG A 311 1.31 0.66 12.44
CA ARG A 311 1.52 -0.67 13.04
C ARG A 311 1.23 -1.77 12.03
N GLY A 312 1.95 -2.88 12.18
CA GLY A 312 1.84 -4.01 11.27
C GLY A 312 2.87 -5.09 11.59
N SER A 313 3.45 -5.71 10.57
CA SER A 313 4.52 -6.71 10.76
C SER A 313 5.49 -6.76 9.58
N GLY A 314 6.63 -7.42 9.78
CA GLY A 314 7.66 -7.60 8.75
C GLY A 314 8.45 -6.33 8.42
N PHE A 315 8.36 -5.26 9.22
CA PHE A 315 9.11 -4.03 8.97
C PHE A 315 10.61 -4.23 9.26
N VAL A 316 11.47 -3.67 8.40
CA VAL A 316 12.93 -3.70 8.59
C VAL A 316 13.51 -2.28 8.73
N ARG A 317 14.72 -2.16 9.29
CA ARG A 317 15.41 -0.85 9.36
C ARG A 317 15.62 -0.33 7.93
N GLY A 318 15.23 0.92 7.69
CA GLY A 318 15.22 1.53 6.35
C GLY A 318 13.89 1.37 5.59
N ALA A 319 12.86 0.75 6.20
CA ALA A 319 11.50 0.83 5.69
C ALA A 319 10.98 2.28 5.70
N VAL A 320 10.18 2.64 4.70
CA VAL A 320 9.59 3.98 4.55
C VAL A 320 8.07 3.92 4.44
N VAL A 321 7.40 4.90 5.05
CA VAL A 321 5.94 5.10 4.92
C VAL A 321 5.67 6.01 3.72
N ARG A 322 4.78 5.57 2.84
CA ARG A 322 4.26 6.33 1.70
C ARG A 322 2.82 6.76 2.01
N PHE A 323 2.51 8.03 1.73
CA PHE A 323 1.21 8.65 1.97
C PHE A 323 0.74 9.30 0.67
N GLY A 324 -0.18 8.63 -0.04
CA GLY A 324 -0.49 9.00 -1.41
C GLY A 324 0.77 8.92 -2.28
N THR A 325 1.11 10.01 -2.96
CA THR A 325 2.31 10.16 -3.78
C THR A 325 3.57 10.54 -2.98
N GLU A 326 3.43 11.00 -1.74
CA GLU A 326 4.54 11.47 -0.91
C GLU A 326 5.23 10.32 -0.16
N THR A 327 6.55 10.38 0.01
CA THR A 327 7.30 9.48 0.91
C THR A 327 7.71 10.25 2.16
N LEU A 328 7.30 9.77 3.34
CA LEU A 328 7.48 10.47 4.61
C LEU A 328 8.80 10.09 5.29
N THR A 329 9.36 11.01 6.08
CA THR A 329 10.50 10.73 6.95
C THR A 329 10.07 9.68 7.96
N THR A 330 10.71 8.52 7.93
CA THR A 330 10.26 7.33 8.67
C THR A 330 11.30 6.91 9.71
N THR A 331 10.90 6.91 10.99
CA THR A 331 11.70 6.39 12.09
C THR A 331 11.31 4.94 12.39
N TYR A 332 12.28 4.04 12.26
CA TYR A 332 12.12 2.64 12.60
C TYR A 332 12.12 2.46 14.13
N LEU A 333 10.98 2.06 14.70
CA LEU A 333 10.87 1.77 16.14
C LEU A 333 11.03 0.27 16.42
N SER A 334 10.36 -0.59 15.65
CA SER A 334 10.41 -2.05 15.80
C SER A 334 9.96 -2.78 14.51
N PRO A 335 10.05 -4.12 14.43
CA PRO A 335 9.51 -4.88 13.30
C PRO A 335 7.99 -4.80 13.10
N VAL A 336 7.28 -4.16 14.03
CA VAL A 336 5.81 -4.06 14.07
C VAL A 336 5.29 -2.62 14.21
N GLU A 337 6.16 -1.62 14.39
CA GLU A 337 5.77 -0.21 14.54
C GLU A 337 6.82 0.73 13.92
N LEU A 338 6.35 1.73 13.17
CA LEU A 338 7.14 2.84 12.64
C LEU A 338 6.46 4.16 13.01
N GLU A 339 7.25 5.23 13.13
CA GLU A 339 6.74 6.60 13.21
C GLU A 339 7.05 7.33 11.89
N ALA A 340 6.08 8.05 11.35
CA ALA A 340 6.17 8.75 10.07
C ALA A 340 5.83 10.22 10.25
N ALA A 341 6.74 11.09 9.81
CA ALA A 341 6.63 12.53 9.92
C ALA A 341 6.89 13.24 8.58
N GLY A 342 6.30 14.42 8.41
CA GLY A 342 6.45 15.24 7.21
C GLY A 342 5.33 16.27 7.09
N SER A 343 5.00 16.66 5.86
CA SER A 343 3.81 17.47 5.56
C SER A 343 2.99 16.78 4.49
N VAL A 344 1.68 16.63 4.70
CA VAL A 344 0.76 16.01 3.73
C VAL A 344 -0.16 17.06 3.12
N LYS A 345 -0.43 16.93 1.82
CA LYS A 345 -1.35 17.81 1.08
C LYS A 345 -2.81 17.35 1.29
N PRO A 346 -3.80 18.25 1.14
CA PRO A 346 -5.19 17.83 0.99
C PRO A 346 -5.31 16.89 -0.23
N ALA A 347 -5.95 15.73 -0.08
CA ALA A 347 -6.07 14.76 -1.16
C ALA A 347 -7.31 15.05 -2.04
N PRO A 348 -7.22 14.91 -3.38
CA PRO A 348 -8.39 14.76 -4.24
C PRO A 348 -9.29 13.62 -3.72
N GLY A 349 -10.59 13.89 -3.58
CA GLY A 349 -11.52 12.95 -2.96
C GLY A 349 -11.37 12.76 -1.44
N GLY A 350 -10.42 13.46 -0.79
CA GLY A 350 -10.26 13.44 0.66
C GLY A 350 -9.84 12.10 1.25
N ARG A 351 -9.19 11.23 0.46
CA ARG A 351 -8.70 9.92 0.87
C ARG A 351 -7.31 9.67 0.30
N ALA A 352 -6.41 9.12 1.10
CA ALA A 352 -5.06 8.75 0.68
C ALA A 352 -4.79 7.27 0.95
N ALA A 353 -4.01 6.64 0.07
CA ALA A 353 -3.45 5.31 0.31
C ALA A 353 -2.17 5.43 1.14
N VAL A 354 -2.13 4.78 2.31
CA VAL A 354 -0.91 4.62 3.11
C VAL A 354 -0.32 3.23 2.84
N ARG A 355 0.98 3.15 2.59
CA ARG A 355 1.73 1.90 2.38
C ARG A 355 3.05 1.95 3.15
N VAL A 356 3.58 0.78 3.53
CA VAL A 356 4.96 0.65 4.02
C VAL A 356 5.78 -0.06 2.96
N ALA A 357 6.91 0.51 2.57
CA ALA A 357 7.85 -0.06 1.62
C ALA A 357 9.12 -0.52 2.36
N ASN A 358 9.45 -1.81 2.30
CA ASN A 358 10.74 -2.33 2.76
C ASN A 358 11.79 -2.14 1.65
N PRO A 359 13.04 -1.76 2.00
CA PRO A 359 14.15 -1.63 1.06
C PRO A 359 14.60 -2.98 0.50
N ASP A 360 15.49 -2.95 -0.48
CA ASP A 360 16.24 -4.12 -0.93
C ASP A 360 17.16 -4.69 0.17
N PRO A 361 17.53 -5.99 0.12
CA PRO A 361 17.28 -6.95 -0.97
C PRO A 361 15.84 -7.47 -1.03
N GLY A 362 15.27 -7.47 -2.24
CA GLY A 362 13.92 -7.93 -2.51
C GLY A 362 12.85 -6.97 -2.00
N GLY A 363 13.06 -5.66 -2.24
CA GLY A 363 12.15 -4.61 -1.80
C GLY A 363 10.68 -4.88 -2.16
N ALA A 364 9.75 -4.48 -1.29
CA ALA A 364 8.34 -4.77 -1.42
C ALA A 364 7.48 -3.74 -0.68
N GLU A 365 6.29 -3.45 -1.21
CA GLU A 365 5.27 -2.64 -0.52
C GLU A 365 4.21 -3.50 0.14
N SER A 366 3.61 -2.95 1.21
CA SER A 366 2.43 -3.52 1.84
C SER A 366 1.18 -3.35 0.96
N ALA A 367 0.15 -4.14 1.27
CA ALA A 367 -1.22 -3.72 0.98
C ALA A 367 -1.48 -2.32 1.57
N MET A 368 -2.32 -1.52 0.90
CA MET A 368 -2.63 -0.18 1.41
C MET A 368 -3.62 -0.21 2.57
N ARG A 369 -3.56 0.81 3.42
CA ARG A 369 -4.70 1.26 4.23
C ARG A 369 -5.16 2.62 3.72
N VAL A 370 -6.47 2.78 3.54
CA VAL A 370 -7.05 4.05 3.07
C VAL A 370 -7.40 4.90 4.28
N VAL A 371 -6.84 6.10 4.36
CA VAL A 371 -7.10 7.07 5.45
C VAL A 371 -7.85 8.29 4.92
N PRO A 372 -8.85 8.82 5.66
CA PRO A 372 -9.43 10.12 5.34
C PRO A 372 -8.41 11.25 5.53
N VAL A 373 -8.51 12.25 4.65
CA VAL A 373 -7.69 13.47 4.66
C VAL A 373 -8.61 14.67 4.86
N GLU A 374 -8.69 15.13 6.11
CA GLU A 374 -9.66 16.13 6.58
C GLU A 374 -9.02 17.11 7.59
N PRO A 375 -9.40 18.39 7.63
CA PRO A 375 -8.82 19.35 8.59
C PRO A 375 -9.04 18.95 10.05
N ALA A 376 -8.04 19.22 10.91
CA ALA A 376 -8.09 18.90 12.34
C ALA A 376 -9.24 19.60 13.13
N ARG A 377 -9.84 20.65 12.54
CA ARG A 377 -11.09 21.27 12.99
C ARG A 377 -12.05 21.34 11.81
N ILE A 378 -13.25 20.79 11.96
CA ILE A 378 -14.30 20.78 10.94
C ILE A 378 -15.47 21.67 11.43
N VAL A 379 -15.70 22.77 10.73
CA VAL A 379 -16.83 23.71 10.93
C VAL A 379 -17.93 23.48 9.90
N LEU A 380 -17.59 22.97 8.70
CA LEU A 380 -18.53 22.50 7.68
C LEU A 380 -18.13 21.11 7.20
N THR A 381 -19.13 20.25 6.94
CA THR A 381 -18.85 18.93 6.34
C THR A 381 -18.30 19.09 4.92
N ARG A 382 -17.59 18.06 4.42
CA ARG A 382 -17.05 18.04 3.04
C ARG A 382 -18.14 18.34 1.99
N THR A 383 -19.34 17.79 2.14
CA THR A 383 -20.51 18.07 1.29
C THR A 383 -20.97 19.53 1.38
N GLN A 384 -21.07 20.07 2.60
CA GLN A 384 -21.49 21.45 2.85
C GLN A 384 -20.49 22.49 2.33
N ALA A 385 -19.20 22.14 2.30
CA ALA A 385 -18.11 22.95 1.77
C ALA A 385 -18.01 22.86 0.24
N SER A 386 -18.10 21.64 -0.33
CA SER A 386 -18.11 21.40 -1.78
C SER A 386 -19.27 22.14 -2.46
N ARG A 387 -20.52 21.94 -2.00
CA ARG A 387 -21.72 22.64 -2.53
C ARG A 387 -21.56 24.16 -2.52
N PHE A 388 -20.91 24.71 -1.48
CA PHE A 388 -20.68 26.15 -1.38
C PHE A 388 -19.64 26.64 -2.39
N LEU A 389 -18.55 25.89 -2.62
CA LEU A 389 -17.52 26.23 -3.60
C LEU A 389 -17.97 26.06 -5.07
N GLU A 390 -18.95 25.20 -5.35
CA GLU A 390 -19.61 25.14 -6.68
C GLU A 390 -20.37 26.42 -7.05
N GLN A 391 -20.77 27.20 -6.03
CA GLN A 391 -21.59 28.40 -6.16
C GLN A 391 -20.70 29.66 -6.05
N ALA A 392 -19.91 29.76 -4.97
CA ALA A 392 -19.06 30.89 -4.62
C ALA A 392 -17.68 30.93 -5.32
N ALA A 393 -17.27 29.83 -5.96
CA ALA A 393 -16.02 29.73 -6.72
C ALA A 393 -16.27 28.99 -8.05
N TRP A 394 -15.20 28.62 -8.76
CA TRP A 394 -15.27 27.82 -9.99
C TRP A 394 -15.33 26.30 -9.73
N GLY A 395 -15.98 25.89 -8.64
CA GLY A 395 -15.87 24.55 -8.06
C GLY A 395 -14.68 24.42 -7.11
N ALA A 396 -14.59 23.29 -6.39
CA ALA A 396 -13.60 23.08 -5.32
C ALA A 396 -12.25 22.57 -5.83
N THR A 397 -11.14 23.07 -5.26
CA THR A 397 -9.85 22.33 -5.18
C THR A 397 -9.73 21.65 -3.82
N PRO A 398 -8.83 20.67 -3.62
CA PRO A 398 -8.62 20.04 -2.32
C PRO A 398 -8.28 21.05 -1.19
N GLU A 399 -7.53 22.10 -1.48
CA GLU A 399 -7.08 23.16 -0.55
C GLU A 399 -8.24 24.06 -0.16
N LEU A 400 -8.99 24.55 -1.14
CA LEU A 400 -10.16 25.41 -0.88
C LEU A 400 -11.25 24.64 -0.14
N LEU A 401 -11.42 23.35 -0.46
CA LEU A 401 -12.32 22.46 0.26
C LEU A 401 -11.89 22.30 1.73
N ALA A 402 -10.60 22.03 1.98
CA ALA A 402 -10.04 21.96 3.33
C ALA A 402 -10.16 23.29 4.08
N ARG A 403 -9.88 24.44 3.44
CA ARG A 403 -10.02 25.78 4.03
C ARG A 403 -11.46 26.05 4.45
N VAL A 404 -12.43 25.85 3.55
CA VAL A 404 -13.86 26.08 3.84
C VAL A 404 -14.39 25.10 4.90
N GLN A 405 -13.94 23.84 4.89
CA GLN A 405 -14.24 22.91 5.99
C GLN A 405 -13.72 23.43 7.34
N GLN A 406 -12.56 24.08 7.37
CA GLN A 406 -11.93 24.60 8.59
C GLN A 406 -12.52 25.93 9.10
N VAL A 407 -12.81 26.89 8.21
CA VAL A 407 -13.22 28.27 8.61
C VAL A 407 -14.71 28.56 8.45
N GLY A 408 -15.43 27.76 7.67
CA GLY A 408 -16.85 27.99 7.37
C GLY A 408 -17.10 29.05 6.28
N ARG A 409 -18.38 29.31 5.99
CA ARG A 409 -18.80 30.20 4.88
C ARG A 409 -18.45 31.66 5.13
N GLU A 410 -18.80 32.20 6.28
CA GLU A 410 -18.67 33.65 6.56
C GLU A 410 -17.22 34.12 6.54
N ALA A 411 -16.31 33.38 7.17
CA ALA A 411 -14.88 33.67 7.13
C ALA A 411 -14.31 33.57 5.70
N PHE A 412 -14.73 32.57 4.92
CA PHE A 412 -14.34 32.48 3.51
C PHE A 412 -14.89 33.64 2.67
N LEU A 413 -16.14 34.08 2.89
CA LEU A 413 -16.67 35.25 2.18
C LEU A 413 -15.90 36.52 2.55
N ALA A 414 -15.52 36.71 3.82
CA ALA A 414 -14.65 37.82 4.23
C ALA A 414 -13.26 37.75 3.55
N GLU A 415 -12.64 36.57 3.50
CA GLU A 415 -11.38 36.32 2.76
C GLU A 415 -11.54 36.68 1.27
N GLN A 416 -12.66 36.32 0.65
CA GLN A 416 -12.93 36.57 -0.77
C GLN A 416 -13.24 38.05 -1.10
N LEU A 417 -13.96 38.76 -0.22
CA LEU A 417 -14.24 40.19 -0.40
C LEU A 417 -12.96 41.03 -0.24
N ALA A 418 -12.09 40.65 0.70
CA ALA A 418 -10.80 41.29 0.94
C ALA A 418 -9.71 40.91 -0.09
N ALA A 419 -9.89 39.84 -0.87
CA ALA A 419 -8.89 39.37 -1.83
C ALA A 419 -8.64 40.41 -2.94
N PRO A 420 -7.38 40.74 -3.27
CA PRO A 420 -7.05 41.68 -4.34
C PRO A 420 -7.49 41.14 -5.71
N PRO A 421 -7.92 42.01 -6.64
CA PRO A 421 -8.42 41.57 -7.95
C PRO A 421 -7.33 40.96 -8.82
N SER A 422 -7.54 39.75 -9.33
CA SER A 422 -6.67 39.17 -10.34
C SER A 422 -7.02 39.70 -11.71
N ASP A 423 -6.16 40.55 -12.25
CA ASP A 423 -6.39 41.32 -13.47
C ASP A 423 -6.04 40.55 -14.76
N TYR A 424 -6.49 41.09 -15.90
CA TYR A 424 -6.19 40.68 -17.26
C TYR A 424 -4.81 41.18 -17.75
N PRO A 425 -4.30 40.68 -18.90
CA PRO A 425 -3.10 41.25 -19.53
C PRO A 425 -3.44 42.61 -20.14
N ASP A 426 -2.47 43.51 -20.22
CA ASP A 426 -2.72 44.86 -20.74
C ASP A 426 -3.22 44.88 -22.19
N ALA A 427 -4.07 45.87 -22.46
CA ALA A 427 -4.67 46.14 -23.76
C ALA A 427 -3.61 46.41 -24.84
N GLN A 428 -3.50 45.49 -25.82
CA GLN A 428 -2.68 45.69 -27.02
C GLN A 428 -3.59 45.99 -28.22
N PRO A 429 -3.33 47.08 -28.98
CA PRO A 429 -4.09 47.40 -30.19
C PRO A 429 -4.03 46.30 -31.24
N ASN A 430 -5.11 46.11 -32.00
CA ASN A 430 -5.25 45.10 -33.07
C ASN A 430 -5.06 43.61 -32.66
N MET A 431 -4.75 43.31 -31.39
CA MET A 431 -4.61 41.92 -30.90
C MET A 431 -5.98 41.29 -30.61
N GLY A 432 -6.17 40.02 -30.97
CA GLY A 432 -7.40 39.26 -30.70
C GLY A 432 -7.52 38.75 -29.25
N LEU A 433 -8.72 38.35 -28.83
CA LEU A 433 -9.04 38.04 -27.43
C LEU A 433 -8.36 36.80 -26.82
N SER A 434 -7.54 36.05 -27.56
CA SER A 434 -6.98 34.77 -27.08
C SER A 434 -6.20 34.93 -25.78
N ALA A 435 -5.31 35.91 -25.67
CA ALA A 435 -4.56 36.18 -24.42
C ALA A 435 -5.48 36.51 -23.22
N VAL A 436 -6.62 37.15 -23.47
CA VAL A 436 -7.63 37.48 -22.45
C VAL A 436 -8.35 36.22 -22.00
N GLN A 437 -8.72 35.33 -22.93
CA GLN A 437 -9.34 34.04 -22.64
C GLN A 437 -8.41 33.14 -21.82
N ARG A 438 -7.12 33.03 -22.21
CA ARG A 438 -6.10 32.27 -21.46
C ARG A 438 -5.97 32.76 -20.02
N ARG A 439 -5.93 34.09 -19.85
CA ARG A 439 -5.83 34.72 -18.52
C ARG A 439 -7.09 34.52 -17.67
N PHE A 440 -8.28 34.56 -18.26
CA PHE A 440 -9.52 34.22 -17.56
C PHE A 440 -9.45 32.79 -16.98
N PHE A 441 -9.09 31.79 -17.79
CA PHE A 441 -9.01 30.40 -17.31
C PHE A 441 -7.87 30.21 -16.30
N SER A 442 -6.73 30.89 -16.48
CA SER A 442 -5.62 30.92 -15.50
C SER A 442 -6.07 31.49 -14.15
N ASN A 443 -6.74 32.65 -14.13
CA ASN A 443 -7.32 33.24 -12.93
C ASN A 443 -8.35 32.28 -12.31
N ALA A 444 -9.31 31.77 -13.09
CA ALA A 444 -10.35 30.89 -12.59
C ALA A 444 -9.80 29.57 -11.99
N MET A 445 -8.72 29.03 -12.55
CA MET A 445 -8.02 27.88 -11.97
C MET A 445 -7.23 28.20 -10.69
N THR A 446 -6.51 29.33 -10.64
CA THR A 446 -5.42 29.53 -9.65
C THR A 446 -5.52 30.78 -8.76
N ALA A 447 -6.33 31.77 -9.10
CA ALA A 447 -6.39 33.05 -8.39
C ALA A 447 -7.08 32.96 -7.02
N PRO A 448 -6.68 33.79 -6.03
CA PRO A 448 -7.29 33.81 -4.70
C PRO A 448 -8.70 34.44 -4.68
N ASP A 449 -9.00 35.41 -5.55
CA ASP A 449 -10.25 36.17 -5.60
C ASP A 449 -11.37 35.46 -6.40
N GLN A 450 -11.52 34.15 -6.21
CA GLN A 450 -12.46 33.27 -6.90
C GLN A 450 -13.88 33.83 -7.02
N LEU A 451 -14.43 34.40 -5.93
CA LEU A 451 -15.77 34.99 -5.92
C LEU A 451 -15.84 36.28 -6.75
N ARG A 452 -14.78 37.09 -6.77
CA ARG A 452 -14.71 38.32 -7.58
C ARG A 452 -14.74 37.97 -9.06
N GLN A 453 -13.98 36.94 -9.45
CA GLN A 453 -13.98 36.40 -10.82
C GLN A 453 -15.36 35.82 -11.20
N ARG A 454 -16.03 35.09 -10.28
CA ARG A 454 -17.41 34.58 -10.48
C ARG A 454 -18.43 35.71 -10.63
N MET A 455 -18.36 36.75 -9.80
CA MET A 455 -19.23 37.93 -9.88
C MET A 455 -19.01 38.72 -11.17
N ALA A 456 -17.77 39.04 -11.53
CA ALA A 456 -17.46 39.74 -12.77
C ALA A 456 -17.94 38.98 -14.02
N PHE A 457 -17.80 37.64 -14.03
CA PHE A 457 -18.34 36.80 -15.09
C PHE A 457 -19.87 36.84 -15.14
N ALA A 458 -20.56 36.71 -13.99
CA ALA A 458 -22.01 36.81 -13.92
C ALA A 458 -22.52 38.19 -14.39
N LEU A 459 -21.87 39.27 -13.97
CA LEU A 459 -22.17 40.64 -14.43
C LEU A 459 -21.93 40.78 -15.95
N GLY A 460 -20.89 40.16 -16.50
CA GLY A 460 -20.64 40.11 -17.94
C GLY A 460 -21.65 39.26 -18.75
N GLN A 461 -22.44 38.40 -18.09
CA GLN A 461 -23.58 37.71 -18.71
C GLN A 461 -24.87 38.54 -18.67
N ILE A 462 -24.95 39.54 -17.79
CA ILE A 462 -26.10 40.44 -17.62
C ILE A 462 -25.88 41.71 -18.47
N LEU A 463 -24.74 42.36 -18.31
CA LEU A 463 -24.32 43.57 -19.02
C LEU A 463 -23.45 43.15 -20.22
N VAL A 464 -24.13 42.71 -21.28
CA VAL A 464 -23.50 41.97 -22.38
C VAL A 464 -22.77 42.90 -23.36
N VAL A 465 -21.50 42.58 -23.63
CA VAL A 465 -20.71 43.10 -24.76
C VAL A 465 -20.03 41.92 -25.45
N SER A 466 -20.14 41.82 -26.78
CA SER A 466 -19.66 40.65 -27.53
C SER A 466 -18.43 40.92 -28.39
N GLY A 467 -17.42 40.05 -28.25
CA GLY A 467 -16.28 39.92 -29.15
C GLY A 467 -16.60 39.68 -30.64
N VAL A 468 -17.86 39.41 -30.98
CA VAL A 468 -18.35 39.41 -32.38
C VAL A 468 -18.30 40.83 -32.99
N LYS A 469 -18.55 41.88 -32.19
CA LYS A 469 -18.47 43.31 -32.59
C LYS A 469 -17.34 44.07 -31.87
N THR A 470 -16.81 43.55 -30.77
CA THR A 470 -15.70 44.13 -29.98
C THR A 470 -14.55 43.12 -29.78
N GLY A 471 -14.03 42.60 -30.89
CA GLY A 471 -13.14 41.43 -30.94
C GLY A 471 -11.66 41.65 -30.61
N SER A 472 -11.21 42.86 -30.27
CA SER A 472 -9.80 43.14 -29.92
C SER A 472 -9.55 43.39 -28.43
N MET A 473 -8.31 43.15 -27.99
CA MET A 473 -7.89 43.30 -26.59
C MET A 473 -8.10 44.73 -26.08
N GLU A 474 -7.82 45.74 -26.90
CA GLU A 474 -8.04 47.15 -26.53
C GLU A 474 -9.51 47.48 -26.25
N GLN A 475 -10.45 46.73 -26.83
CA GLN A 475 -11.89 46.90 -26.61
C GLN A 475 -12.34 46.11 -25.37
N MET A 476 -11.96 44.83 -25.27
CA MET A 476 -12.48 43.94 -24.25
C MET A 476 -11.78 44.06 -22.89
N VAL A 477 -10.47 44.30 -22.83
CA VAL A 477 -9.72 44.36 -21.55
C VAL A 477 -10.23 45.50 -20.65
N PRO A 478 -10.45 46.74 -21.13
CA PRO A 478 -11.03 47.80 -20.31
C PRO A 478 -12.43 47.45 -19.79
N TYR A 479 -13.25 46.78 -20.61
CA TYR A 479 -14.61 46.36 -20.21
C TYR A 479 -14.58 45.30 -19.10
N GLN A 480 -13.77 44.26 -19.26
CA GLN A 480 -13.62 43.22 -18.23
C GLN A 480 -12.99 43.77 -16.93
N ARG A 481 -12.12 44.79 -17.02
CA ARG A 481 -11.59 45.54 -15.87
C ARG A 481 -12.67 46.35 -15.12
N ILE A 482 -13.68 46.90 -15.81
CA ILE A 482 -14.84 47.55 -15.18
C ILE A 482 -15.64 46.51 -14.36
N LEU A 483 -15.92 45.34 -14.94
CA LEU A 483 -16.66 44.26 -14.27
C LEU A 483 -15.91 43.70 -13.04
N LEU A 484 -14.57 43.55 -13.12
CA LEU A 484 -13.74 43.14 -11.97
C LEU A 484 -13.68 44.18 -10.85
N ARG A 485 -13.60 45.48 -11.19
CA ARG A 485 -13.62 46.59 -10.23
C ARG A 485 -14.93 46.61 -9.44
N HIS A 486 -16.05 46.52 -10.16
CA HIS A 486 -17.39 46.68 -9.59
C HIS A 486 -18.06 45.39 -9.13
N ALA A 487 -17.39 44.23 -9.23
CA ALA A 487 -17.89 42.94 -8.76
C ALA A 487 -18.44 42.93 -7.32
N PHE A 488 -17.94 43.82 -6.46
CA PHE A 488 -18.38 44.07 -5.08
C PHE A 488 -18.70 45.55 -4.81
N GLY A 489 -18.96 46.33 -5.87
CA GLY A 489 -19.23 47.77 -5.79
C GLY A 489 -20.73 48.11 -5.68
N ASN A 490 -21.08 49.37 -5.96
CA ASN A 490 -22.48 49.77 -6.10
C ASN A 490 -22.96 49.58 -7.55
N PHE A 491 -24.18 49.06 -7.72
CA PHE A 491 -24.77 48.85 -9.03
C PHE A 491 -24.98 50.14 -9.85
N LEU A 492 -25.21 51.30 -9.22
CA LEU A 492 -25.30 52.59 -9.93
C LEU A 492 -23.94 52.99 -10.55
N ASP A 493 -22.85 52.80 -9.81
CA ASP A 493 -21.50 53.13 -10.28
C ASP A 493 -21.04 52.15 -11.38
N LEU A 494 -21.45 50.87 -11.27
CA LEU A 494 -21.30 49.89 -12.34
C LEU A 494 -22.06 50.31 -13.60
N LEU A 495 -23.33 50.72 -13.48
CA LEU A 495 -24.12 51.19 -14.62
C LEU A 495 -23.45 52.40 -15.29
N ARG A 496 -22.99 53.40 -14.52
CA ARG A 496 -22.28 54.58 -15.07
C ARG A 496 -21.05 54.18 -15.87
N ASP A 497 -20.16 53.37 -15.30
CA ASP A 497 -18.92 52.96 -15.96
C ASP A 497 -19.17 52.05 -17.17
N VAL A 498 -20.21 51.22 -17.14
CA VAL A 498 -20.65 50.41 -18.29
C VAL A 498 -21.25 51.29 -19.39
N THR A 499 -22.09 52.26 -19.04
CA THR A 499 -22.67 53.24 -19.98
C THR A 499 -21.56 54.01 -20.71
N LEU A 500 -20.59 54.53 -19.95
CA LEU A 500 -19.48 55.32 -20.48
C LEU A 500 -18.33 54.48 -21.03
N SER A 501 -18.41 53.14 -21.00
CA SER A 501 -17.41 52.29 -21.64
C SER A 501 -17.51 52.41 -23.17
N PRO A 502 -16.44 52.77 -23.89
CA PRO A 502 -16.50 52.82 -25.35
C PRO A 502 -16.74 51.45 -25.98
N ALA A 503 -16.48 50.35 -25.26
CA ALA A 503 -16.81 49.00 -25.72
C ALA A 503 -18.33 48.77 -25.74
N MET A 504 -19.06 49.19 -24.70
CA MET A 504 -20.52 49.17 -24.66
C MET A 504 -21.12 50.19 -25.63
N GLY A 505 -20.58 51.42 -25.65
CA GLY A 505 -21.01 52.46 -26.57
C GLY A 505 -20.85 52.09 -28.04
N HIS A 506 -19.79 51.36 -28.40
CA HIS A 506 -19.63 50.75 -29.71
C HIS A 506 -20.56 49.54 -29.92
N PHE A 507 -20.77 48.70 -28.90
CA PHE A 507 -21.59 47.50 -29.02
C PHE A 507 -23.06 47.82 -29.33
N LEU A 508 -23.64 48.80 -28.62
CA LEU A 508 -25.05 49.22 -28.76
C LEU A 508 -25.23 50.61 -29.40
N ASP A 509 -24.23 51.07 -30.16
CA ASP A 509 -24.30 52.25 -31.04
C ASP A 509 -24.64 53.60 -30.37
N MET A 510 -24.39 53.72 -29.06
CA MET A 510 -24.43 55.00 -28.31
C MET A 510 -23.24 55.90 -28.68
N VAL A 511 -22.08 55.33 -29.04
CA VAL A 511 -20.90 56.14 -29.38
C VAL A 511 -21.11 56.84 -30.72
N ASN A 512 -21.00 58.16 -30.71
CA ASN A 512 -21.34 59.06 -31.83
C ASN A 512 -22.83 59.11 -32.18
N ASN A 513 -23.71 58.79 -31.22
CA ASN A 513 -25.15 59.01 -31.32
C ASN A 513 -25.45 60.50 -31.11
N GLU A 514 -25.88 61.23 -32.14
CA GLU A 514 -26.28 62.64 -32.04
C GLU A 514 -27.81 62.78 -31.95
N LYS A 515 -28.26 63.88 -31.35
CA LYS A 515 -29.67 64.27 -31.24
C LYS A 515 -30.39 64.33 -32.59
N GLU A 516 -31.72 64.31 -32.51
CA GLU A 516 -32.58 64.45 -33.68
C GLU A 516 -32.23 65.71 -34.48
N ASN A 517 -32.13 65.56 -35.80
CA ASN A 517 -31.94 66.66 -36.73
C ASN A 517 -32.79 66.40 -37.99
N PRO A 518 -34.06 66.88 -38.01
CA PRO A 518 -34.96 66.67 -39.13
C PRO A 518 -34.41 67.20 -40.46
N ALA A 519 -33.63 68.28 -40.44
CA ALA A 519 -32.98 68.84 -41.63
C ALA A 519 -31.86 67.95 -42.20
N LYS A 520 -31.37 66.96 -41.45
CA LYS A 520 -30.48 65.88 -41.92
C LYS A 520 -31.22 64.55 -42.17
N ASN A 521 -32.55 64.49 -41.97
CA ASN A 521 -33.32 63.25 -41.85
C ASN A 521 -32.69 62.25 -40.85
N LEU A 522 -32.35 62.75 -39.66
CA LEU A 522 -31.53 62.04 -38.68
C LEU A 522 -32.28 61.90 -37.35
N ALA A 523 -32.57 60.67 -36.95
CA ALA A 523 -33.06 60.31 -35.63
C ALA A 523 -31.91 59.67 -34.80
N PRO A 524 -31.91 59.83 -33.46
CA PRO A 524 -30.93 59.18 -32.60
C PRO A 524 -31.16 57.66 -32.56
N ASN A 525 -30.08 56.89 -32.38
CA ASN A 525 -30.14 55.44 -32.26
C ASN A 525 -30.61 55.02 -30.86
N GLU A 526 -31.70 54.27 -30.78
CA GLU A 526 -32.36 53.85 -29.55
C GLU A 526 -31.78 52.58 -28.92
N ASN A 527 -30.92 51.83 -29.63
CA ASN A 527 -30.43 50.50 -29.23
C ASN A 527 -29.94 50.46 -27.78
N TYR A 528 -29.07 51.40 -27.39
CA TYR A 528 -28.54 51.45 -26.04
C TYR A 528 -29.60 51.70 -24.96
N ALA A 529 -30.48 52.68 -25.17
CA ALA A 529 -31.57 52.98 -24.23
C ALA A 529 -32.52 51.79 -24.08
N ARG A 530 -32.86 51.14 -25.21
CA ARG A 530 -33.74 49.99 -25.27
C ARG A 530 -33.18 48.81 -24.48
N GLU A 531 -31.95 48.36 -24.77
CA GLU A 531 -31.40 47.19 -24.07
C GLU A 531 -30.99 47.49 -22.62
N LEU A 532 -30.61 48.74 -22.30
CA LEU A 532 -30.39 49.16 -20.92
C LEU A 532 -31.65 48.93 -20.06
N LEU A 533 -32.82 49.37 -20.54
CA LEU A 533 -34.10 49.15 -19.86
C LEU A 533 -34.50 47.65 -19.94
N GLN A 534 -34.51 47.09 -21.14
CA GLN A 534 -35.12 45.79 -21.47
C GLN A 534 -34.35 44.57 -20.95
N LEU A 535 -33.02 44.58 -21.03
CA LEU A 535 -32.18 43.40 -20.76
C LEU A 535 -31.22 43.58 -19.60
N PHE A 536 -30.82 44.82 -19.29
CA PHE A 536 -29.77 45.09 -18.31
C PHE A 536 -30.30 45.55 -16.94
N THR A 537 -31.51 46.14 -16.84
CA THR A 537 -31.98 46.76 -15.58
C THR A 537 -33.42 46.44 -15.14
N ILE A 538 -34.45 46.69 -15.97
CA ILE A 538 -35.85 46.64 -15.50
C ILE A 538 -36.70 45.55 -16.16
N GLY A 539 -36.41 45.14 -17.41
CA GLY A 539 -37.24 44.16 -18.12
C GLY A 539 -38.50 44.75 -18.76
N LEU A 540 -39.15 43.96 -19.62
CA LEU A 540 -40.36 44.36 -20.38
C LEU A 540 -41.58 44.70 -19.51
N HIS A 541 -41.69 44.08 -18.33
CA HIS A 541 -42.89 44.13 -17.50
C HIS A 541 -42.56 44.52 -16.05
N GLN A 542 -43.47 45.20 -15.37
CA GLN A 542 -43.36 45.51 -13.95
C GLN A 542 -43.22 44.23 -13.12
N LEU A 543 -42.36 44.27 -12.11
CA LEU A 543 -42.05 43.13 -11.25
C LEU A 543 -42.48 43.41 -9.81
N ASN A 544 -43.12 42.43 -9.20
CA ASN A 544 -43.21 42.33 -7.75
C ASN A 544 -41.80 42.16 -7.16
N ALA A 545 -41.64 42.46 -5.86
CA ALA A 545 -40.35 42.28 -5.17
C ALA A 545 -39.83 40.83 -5.20
N ASP A 546 -40.71 39.84 -5.42
CA ASP A 546 -40.40 38.43 -5.56
C ASP A 546 -40.00 38.01 -7.00
N GLY A 547 -39.89 38.97 -7.93
CA GLY A 547 -39.55 38.73 -9.33
C GLY A 547 -40.70 38.17 -10.18
N THR A 548 -41.90 37.98 -9.63
CA THR A 548 -43.08 37.66 -10.45
C THR A 548 -43.57 38.89 -11.19
N THR A 549 -44.15 38.66 -12.38
CA THR A 549 -44.70 39.75 -13.22
C THR A 549 -45.98 40.31 -12.62
N VAL A 550 -46.04 41.63 -12.43
CA VAL A 550 -47.26 42.36 -12.07
C VAL A 550 -48.28 42.21 -13.20
N ARG A 551 -49.54 41.97 -12.82
CA ARG A 551 -50.65 41.78 -13.76
C ARG A 551 -51.79 42.75 -13.49
N ASP A 552 -52.48 43.15 -14.55
CA ASP A 552 -53.69 43.96 -14.47
C ASP A 552 -54.89 43.12 -13.95
N ALA A 553 -56.05 43.77 -13.80
CA ALA A 553 -57.28 43.11 -13.35
C ALA A 553 -57.85 42.06 -14.35
N ALA A 554 -57.34 42.01 -15.58
CA ALA A 554 -57.66 41.00 -16.59
C ALA A 554 -56.58 39.89 -16.68
N GLY A 555 -55.51 39.98 -15.88
CA GLY A 555 -54.41 39.01 -15.84
C GLY A 555 -53.28 39.29 -16.84
N ASN A 556 -53.28 40.38 -17.60
CA ASN A 556 -52.22 40.70 -18.55
C ASN A 556 -50.98 41.26 -17.85
N PRO A 557 -49.75 40.98 -18.32
CA PRO A 557 -48.53 41.63 -17.84
C PRO A 557 -48.58 43.16 -17.99
N VAL A 558 -48.30 43.89 -16.91
CA VAL A 558 -48.18 45.36 -16.97
C VAL A 558 -46.79 45.73 -17.50
N SER A 559 -46.71 46.52 -18.58
CA SER A 559 -45.43 46.97 -19.15
C SER A 559 -44.65 47.88 -18.18
N ALA A 560 -43.32 47.71 -18.12
CA ALA A 560 -42.45 48.54 -17.27
C ALA A 560 -42.18 49.94 -17.85
N TYR A 561 -42.25 50.08 -19.18
CA TYR A 561 -42.01 51.31 -19.92
C TYR A 561 -42.81 51.28 -21.23
N THR A 562 -42.86 52.40 -21.96
CA THR A 562 -43.43 52.47 -23.31
C THR A 562 -42.36 52.76 -24.36
N GLU A 563 -42.72 52.63 -25.63
CA GLU A 563 -41.87 53.03 -26.75
C GLU A 563 -41.42 54.50 -26.65
N GLU A 564 -42.30 55.38 -26.17
CA GLU A 564 -41.96 56.78 -25.97
C GLU A 564 -40.95 56.97 -24.83
N THR A 565 -41.05 56.18 -23.75
CA THR A 565 -40.02 56.15 -22.70
C THR A 565 -38.64 55.80 -23.28
N VAL A 566 -38.55 54.84 -24.22
CA VAL A 566 -37.26 54.49 -24.86
C VAL A 566 -36.66 55.69 -25.58
N LYS A 567 -37.47 56.51 -26.28
CA LYS A 567 -37.00 57.73 -26.95
C LYS A 567 -36.54 58.80 -25.98
N GLU A 568 -37.27 59.01 -24.89
CA GLU A 568 -36.91 60.01 -23.88
C GLU A 568 -35.58 59.67 -23.17
N PHE A 569 -35.34 58.38 -22.90
CA PHE A 569 -34.01 57.91 -22.48
C PHE A 569 -32.97 58.01 -23.59
N THR A 570 -33.33 57.72 -24.84
CA THR A 570 -32.41 57.85 -25.98
C THR A 570 -31.89 59.27 -26.09
N LYS A 571 -32.76 60.30 -25.98
CA LYS A 571 -32.37 61.71 -25.91
C LYS A 571 -31.34 61.97 -24.81
N ALA A 572 -31.56 61.46 -23.59
CA ALA A 572 -30.62 61.59 -22.47
C ALA A 572 -29.24 60.95 -22.73
N PHE A 573 -29.17 59.94 -23.60
CA PHE A 573 -27.93 59.26 -24.00
C PHE A 573 -27.35 59.74 -25.35
N THR A 574 -27.85 60.83 -25.94
CA THR A 574 -27.24 61.47 -27.12
C THR A 574 -26.01 62.32 -26.77
N GLY A 575 -25.19 62.64 -27.76
CA GLY A 575 -24.08 63.60 -27.65
C GLY A 575 -22.79 63.02 -27.08
N TRP A 576 -22.59 61.70 -27.09
CA TRP A 576 -21.38 61.05 -26.57
C TRP A 576 -20.44 60.60 -27.69
N THR A 577 -19.13 60.73 -27.50
CA THR A 577 -18.09 60.28 -28.44
C THR A 577 -16.93 59.59 -27.71
N TYR A 578 -16.02 58.94 -28.44
CA TYR A 578 -14.78 58.41 -27.85
C TYR A 578 -13.97 59.55 -27.22
N ALA A 579 -13.27 59.33 -26.11
CA ALA A 579 -12.28 60.31 -25.65
C ALA A 579 -11.18 60.54 -26.71
N PRO A 580 -10.58 61.74 -26.79
CA PRO A 580 -9.42 61.96 -27.65
C PRO A 580 -8.27 61.09 -27.18
N ARG A 581 -7.41 60.69 -28.14
CA ARG A 581 -6.13 60.05 -27.80
C ARG A 581 -5.23 61.06 -27.06
N PRO A 582 -4.35 60.63 -26.14
CA PRO A 582 -3.48 61.53 -25.40
C PRO A 582 -2.73 62.51 -26.32
N GLY A 583 -2.85 63.81 -26.05
CA GLY A 583 -2.27 64.89 -26.86
C GLY A 583 -3.12 65.37 -28.04
N ALA A 584 -4.26 64.74 -28.34
CA ALA A 584 -5.23 65.24 -29.33
C ALA A 584 -6.31 66.12 -28.69
N ALA A 585 -6.85 67.07 -29.46
CA ALA A 585 -8.04 67.83 -29.08
C ALA A 585 -9.32 67.00 -29.32
N SER A 586 -10.33 67.20 -28.47
CA SER A 586 -11.68 66.64 -28.66
C SER A 586 -12.35 67.20 -29.91
N LYS A 587 -13.10 66.35 -30.61
CA LYS A 587 -14.03 66.73 -31.69
C LYS A 587 -15.20 65.73 -31.76
N TRP A 588 -16.31 66.14 -32.38
CA TRP A 588 -17.36 65.19 -32.72
C TRP A 588 -16.80 64.08 -33.64
N ARG A 589 -17.20 62.83 -33.37
CA ARG A 589 -16.67 61.63 -34.05
C ARG A 589 -15.14 61.54 -33.90
N ASN A 590 -14.67 61.57 -32.65
CA ASN A 590 -13.27 61.25 -32.30
C ASN A 590 -12.88 59.85 -32.83
N PRO A 591 -11.63 59.65 -33.30
CA PRO A 591 -11.16 58.33 -33.73
C PRO A 591 -11.17 57.33 -32.57
N SER A 592 -11.61 56.10 -32.82
CA SER A 592 -11.86 55.09 -31.77
C SER A 592 -10.71 54.94 -30.79
N TYR A 593 -11.01 55.09 -29.51
CA TYR A 593 -10.06 54.98 -28.40
C TYR A 593 -10.79 54.38 -27.19
N PHE A 594 -10.39 53.17 -26.79
CA PHE A 594 -11.12 52.34 -25.82
C PHE A 594 -10.51 52.36 -24.41
N ALA A 595 -9.35 53.00 -24.23
CA ALA A 595 -8.60 53.00 -22.96
C ALA A 595 -9.03 54.12 -21.97
N ALA A 596 -9.97 54.97 -22.35
CA ALA A 596 -10.59 55.99 -21.50
C ALA A 596 -12.13 55.99 -21.72
N PRO A 597 -12.95 56.46 -20.76
CA PRO A 597 -14.40 56.55 -20.93
C PRO A 597 -14.81 57.44 -22.11
N MET A 598 -16.03 57.28 -22.61
CA MET A 598 -16.65 58.22 -23.55
C MET A 598 -16.81 59.60 -22.92
N GLU A 599 -16.73 60.64 -23.75
CA GLU A 599 -16.86 62.04 -23.36
C GLU A 599 -18.10 62.70 -23.99
N PRO A 600 -18.70 63.70 -23.33
CA PRO A 600 -19.83 64.44 -23.88
C PRO A 600 -19.37 65.50 -24.89
N PHE A 601 -20.20 65.76 -25.88
CA PHE A 601 -19.99 66.76 -26.93
C PHE A 601 -21.28 67.56 -27.12
N GLU A 602 -21.52 68.48 -26.18
CA GLU A 602 -22.82 69.13 -25.87
C GLU A 602 -23.60 69.67 -27.07
N THR A 603 -22.91 70.15 -28.12
CA THR A 603 -23.57 70.63 -29.36
C THR A 603 -24.42 69.56 -30.04
N HIS A 604 -24.09 68.27 -29.85
CA HIS A 604 -24.77 67.10 -30.41
C HIS A 604 -25.66 66.38 -29.38
N HIS A 605 -25.79 66.90 -28.16
CA HIS A 605 -26.74 66.42 -27.14
C HIS A 605 -28.12 67.07 -27.29
N ASP A 606 -29.16 66.28 -27.07
CA ASP A 606 -30.56 66.73 -27.03
C ASP A 606 -30.82 67.54 -25.76
N THR A 607 -31.16 68.81 -25.90
CA THR A 607 -31.39 69.73 -24.77
C THR A 607 -32.87 69.98 -24.47
N SER A 608 -33.79 69.15 -24.99
CA SER A 608 -35.21 69.18 -24.61
C SER A 608 -35.43 68.65 -23.19
N ALA A 609 -36.60 68.94 -22.60
CA ALA A 609 -37.04 68.30 -21.36
C ALA A 609 -37.46 66.86 -21.65
N LYS A 610 -37.17 65.92 -20.73
CA LYS A 610 -37.25 64.47 -21.01
C LYS A 610 -38.12 63.75 -20.00
N ALA A 611 -39.16 63.03 -20.44
CA ALA A 611 -40.11 62.32 -19.60
C ALA A 611 -39.69 60.85 -19.36
N LEU A 612 -39.15 60.56 -18.18
CA LEU A 612 -38.57 59.26 -17.82
C LEU A 612 -39.53 58.39 -16.97
N LEU A 613 -39.02 57.32 -16.35
CA LEU A 613 -39.81 56.39 -15.54
C LEU A 613 -40.45 57.10 -14.34
N ASN A 614 -41.59 56.58 -13.89
CA ASN A 614 -42.30 57.02 -12.69
C ASN A 614 -42.71 58.50 -12.69
N GLY A 615 -42.89 59.10 -13.87
CA GLY A 615 -43.33 60.50 -14.02
C GLY A 615 -42.25 61.54 -13.73
N VAL A 616 -40.97 61.13 -13.66
CA VAL A 616 -39.84 62.06 -13.48
C VAL A 616 -39.56 62.77 -14.80
N THR A 617 -39.58 64.10 -14.80
CA THR A 617 -39.16 64.93 -15.94
C THR A 617 -37.79 65.55 -15.69
N LEU A 618 -36.85 65.35 -16.61
CA LEU A 618 -35.57 66.07 -16.61
C LEU A 618 -35.78 67.45 -17.26
N PRO A 619 -35.33 68.57 -16.65
CA PRO A 619 -35.50 69.90 -17.21
C PRO A 619 -34.70 70.11 -18.50
N ALA A 620 -35.23 70.95 -19.38
CA ALA A 620 -34.57 71.38 -20.62
C ALA A 620 -33.30 72.21 -20.34
N GLY A 621 -32.39 72.25 -21.33
CA GLY A 621 -31.16 73.05 -21.27
C GLY A 621 -30.02 72.43 -20.43
N GLN A 622 -30.18 71.20 -19.95
CA GLN A 622 -29.11 70.47 -19.26
C GLN A 622 -27.98 70.02 -20.20
N LEU A 623 -26.83 69.70 -19.60
CA LEU A 623 -25.67 69.12 -20.28
C LEU A 623 -25.76 67.59 -20.29
N ALA A 624 -25.14 66.96 -21.29
CA ALA A 624 -25.20 65.52 -21.53
C ALA A 624 -24.81 64.66 -20.32
N ARG A 625 -23.82 65.10 -19.53
CA ARG A 625 -23.45 64.42 -18.29
C ARG A 625 -24.51 64.54 -17.20
N ALA A 626 -25.20 65.67 -17.08
CA ALA A 626 -26.27 65.84 -16.08
C ALA A 626 -27.47 64.94 -16.40
N ASP A 627 -27.90 64.92 -17.66
CA ASP A 627 -29.02 64.07 -18.10
C ASP A 627 -28.68 62.58 -18.04
N LEU A 628 -27.45 62.18 -18.37
CA LEU A 628 -27.00 60.79 -18.20
C LEU A 628 -27.03 60.35 -16.72
N GLU A 629 -26.50 61.15 -15.79
CA GLU A 629 -26.52 60.81 -14.37
C GLU A 629 -27.96 60.73 -13.82
N ALA A 630 -28.82 61.67 -14.20
CA ALA A 630 -30.22 61.69 -13.78
C ALA A 630 -31.03 60.52 -14.38
N ALA A 631 -30.79 60.17 -15.65
CA ALA A 631 -31.40 59.02 -16.31
C ALA A 631 -30.97 57.69 -15.66
N LEU A 632 -29.66 57.49 -15.44
CA LEU A 632 -29.16 56.29 -14.75
C LEU A 632 -29.67 56.19 -13.31
N ARG A 633 -29.80 57.32 -12.59
CA ARG A 633 -30.41 57.33 -11.25
C ARG A 633 -31.91 56.99 -11.29
N ASN A 634 -32.66 57.53 -12.25
CA ASN A 634 -34.08 57.21 -12.43
C ASN A 634 -34.32 55.72 -12.72
N ILE A 635 -33.47 55.10 -13.55
CA ILE A 635 -33.47 53.64 -13.76
C ILE A 635 -33.11 52.92 -12.46
N PHE A 636 -32.03 53.30 -11.78
CA PHE A 636 -31.56 52.63 -10.57
C PHE A 636 -32.58 52.62 -9.42
N GLU A 637 -33.35 53.69 -9.25
CA GLU A 637 -34.44 53.76 -8.26
C GLU A 637 -35.73 53.05 -8.69
N HIS A 638 -35.85 52.63 -9.96
CA HIS A 638 -37.04 51.92 -10.43
C HIS A 638 -37.25 50.60 -9.65
N PRO A 639 -38.48 50.27 -9.21
CA PRO A 639 -38.74 49.09 -8.37
C PRO A 639 -38.20 47.78 -8.94
N ASN A 640 -38.29 47.57 -10.27
CA ASN A 640 -37.85 46.32 -10.92
C ASN A 640 -36.36 45.99 -10.74
N VAL A 641 -35.45 46.96 -10.56
CA VAL A 641 -34.00 46.69 -10.62
C VAL A 641 -33.57 45.69 -9.55
N GLY A 642 -34.13 45.79 -8.35
CA GLY A 642 -33.91 44.83 -7.26
C GLY A 642 -34.22 43.38 -7.67
N PRO A 643 -35.49 43.02 -7.97
CA PRO A 643 -35.87 41.68 -8.39
C PRO A 643 -35.23 41.23 -9.71
N PHE A 644 -35.02 42.13 -10.68
CA PHE A 644 -34.39 41.80 -11.95
C PHE A 644 -32.93 41.34 -11.76
N ILE A 645 -32.12 42.16 -11.08
CA ILE A 645 -30.70 41.84 -10.83
C ILE A 645 -30.57 40.69 -9.83
N SER A 646 -31.43 40.63 -8.81
CA SER A 646 -31.45 39.50 -7.86
C SER A 646 -31.70 38.18 -8.55
N LEU A 647 -32.74 38.08 -9.40
CA LEU A 647 -33.04 36.88 -10.18
C LEU A 647 -31.85 36.47 -11.05
N ARG A 648 -31.25 37.40 -11.81
CA ARG A 648 -30.13 37.09 -12.70
C ARG A 648 -28.88 36.65 -11.95
N LEU A 649 -28.51 37.31 -10.86
CA LEU A 649 -27.36 36.91 -10.04
C LEU A 649 -27.59 35.53 -9.39
N ILE A 650 -28.78 35.25 -8.86
CA ILE A 650 -29.12 33.91 -8.36
C ILE A 650 -29.00 32.85 -9.47
N GLN A 651 -29.46 33.17 -10.69
CA GLN A 651 -29.36 32.28 -11.85
C GLN A 651 -27.91 32.00 -12.29
N HIS A 652 -26.98 32.95 -12.25
CA HIS A 652 -25.57 32.69 -12.63
C HIS A 652 -24.69 32.17 -11.47
N LEU A 653 -25.14 32.31 -10.21
CA LEU A 653 -24.40 31.90 -9.01
C LEU A 653 -24.84 30.56 -8.42
N VAL A 654 -26.14 30.29 -8.34
CA VAL A 654 -26.69 29.22 -7.48
C VAL A 654 -27.57 28.21 -8.22
N LYS A 655 -28.68 28.63 -8.83
CA LYS A 655 -29.67 27.72 -9.44
C LYS A 655 -30.54 28.38 -10.51
N SER A 656 -30.99 27.61 -11.49
CA SER A 656 -31.65 28.13 -12.71
C SER A 656 -33.11 28.54 -12.52
N ASN A 657 -33.82 27.91 -11.59
CA ASN A 657 -35.24 28.16 -11.27
C ASN A 657 -35.45 28.49 -9.77
N PRO A 658 -34.97 29.65 -9.27
CA PRO A 658 -35.12 30.02 -7.86
C PRO A 658 -36.58 30.34 -7.49
N SER A 659 -36.96 30.12 -6.23
CA SER A 659 -38.30 30.50 -5.77
C SER A 659 -38.49 32.03 -5.74
N PRO A 660 -39.72 32.54 -5.94
CA PRO A 660 -40.01 33.96 -5.76
C PRO A 660 -39.64 34.46 -4.35
N ALA A 661 -39.87 33.65 -3.32
CA ALA A 661 -39.52 33.99 -1.94
C ALA A 661 -38.01 34.21 -1.74
N TYR A 662 -37.15 33.51 -2.48
CA TYR A 662 -35.71 33.73 -2.48
C TYR A 662 -35.34 35.03 -3.21
N VAL A 663 -35.92 35.28 -4.40
CA VAL A 663 -35.75 36.56 -5.11
C VAL A 663 -36.21 37.74 -4.24
N ALA A 664 -37.30 37.61 -3.48
CA ALA A 664 -37.79 38.63 -2.56
C ALA A 664 -36.79 39.01 -1.47
N ARG A 665 -36.15 38.01 -0.82
CA ARG A 665 -35.14 38.25 0.22
C ARG A 665 -33.91 38.96 -0.32
N ILE A 666 -33.45 38.58 -1.51
CA ILE A 666 -32.28 39.22 -2.15
C ILE A 666 -32.63 40.61 -2.69
N SER A 667 -33.86 40.82 -3.18
CA SER A 667 -34.37 42.14 -3.59
C SER A 667 -34.44 43.13 -2.43
N ALA A 668 -34.80 42.65 -1.23
CA ALA A 668 -34.75 43.47 -0.02
C ALA A 668 -33.31 43.89 0.34
N VAL A 669 -32.33 42.99 0.19
CA VAL A 669 -30.90 43.31 0.39
C VAL A 669 -30.37 44.25 -0.70
N PHE A 670 -30.81 44.12 -1.95
CA PHE A 670 -30.52 45.09 -3.01
C PHE A 670 -31.13 46.46 -2.70
N ALA A 671 -32.35 46.51 -2.17
CA ALA A 671 -33.01 47.76 -1.78
C ALA A 671 -32.32 48.43 -0.57
N ASN A 672 -31.81 47.65 0.38
CA ASN A 672 -31.08 48.13 1.56
C ASN A 672 -30.16 47.03 2.10
N ASN A 673 -28.84 47.26 2.08
CA ASN A 673 -27.82 46.34 2.59
C ASN A 673 -27.79 46.15 4.13
N GLY A 674 -28.75 46.73 4.86
CA GLY A 674 -28.79 46.80 6.32
C GLY A 674 -28.22 48.10 6.91
N SER A 675 -27.57 48.93 6.09
CA SER A 675 -27.00 50.25 6.46
C SER A 675 -27.62 51.41 5.65
N GLY A 676 -28.75 51.18 4.98
CA GLY A 676 -29.45 52.17 4.15
C GLY A 676 -28.92 52.29 2.72
N VAL A 677 -27.93 51.49 2.31
CA VAL A 677 -27.34 51.56 0.97
C VAL A 677 -28.08 50.63 0.02
N ARG A 678 -28.68 51.20 -1.02
CA ARG A 678 -29.24 50.48 -2.19
C ARG A 678 -28.12 50.06 -3.14
N GLY A 679 -28.23 48.89 -3.76
CA GLY A 679 -27.38 48.45 -4.87
C GLY A 679 -25.99 47.90 -4.48
N ASP A 680 -25.75 47.59 -3.20
CA ASP A 680 -24.51 46.98 -2.71
C ASP A 680 -24.35 45.53 -3.22
N LEU A 681 -23.46 45.32 -4.19
CA LEU A 681 -23.24 44.01 -4.80
C LEU A 681 -22.47 43.04 -3.89
N ALA A 682 -21.72 43.54 -2.90
CA ALA A 682 -21.05 42.69 -1.90
C ALA A 682 -22.09 42.07 -0.94
N ALA A 683 -23.01 42.89 -0.44
CA ALA A 683 -24.11 42.45 0.42
C ALA A 683 -25.06 41.50 -0.33
N VAL A 684 -25.43 41.83 -1.58
CA VAL A 684 -26.26 40.97 -2.44
C VAL A 684 -25.58 39.63 -2.71
N ALA A 685 -24.30 39.61 -3.10
CA ALA A 685 -23.55 38.37 -3.32
C ALA A 685 -23.46 37.51 -2.06
N ARG A 686 -23.20 38.12 -0.89
CA ARG A 686 -23.18 37.41 0.41
C ARG A 686 -24.56 36.84 0.76
N ALA A 687 -25.64 37.60 0.55
CA ALA A 687 -27.00 37.13 0.84
C ALA A 687 -27.39 35.94 -0.06
N ILE A 688 -27.17 36.03 -1.38
CA ILE A 688 -27.35 34.93 -2.34
C ILE A 688 -26.57 33.70 -1.88
N LEU A 689 -25.29 33.88 -1.51
CA LEU A 689 -24.41 32.79 -1.13
C LEU A 689 -24.57 32.31 0.32
N LEU A 690 -25.58 32.75 1.05
CA LEU A 690 -25.92 32.26 2.41
C LEU A 690 -27.38 31.84 2.58
N ASP A 691 -28.27 32.15 1.64
CA ASP A 691 -29.71 31.87 1.73
C ASP A 691 -30.03 30.38 1.97
N ALA A 692 -31.14 30.12 2.67
CA ALA A 692 -31.63 28.78 2.96
C ALA A 692 -31.90 27.93 1.70
N GLU A 693 -32.37 28.53 0.60
CA GLU A 693 -32.60 27.82 -0.67
C GLU A 693 -31.28 27.46 -1.38
N ALA A 694 -30.20 28.23 -1.13
CA ALA A 694 -28.86 27.82 -1.53
C ALA A 694 -28.31 26.67 -0.65
N ARG A 695 -28.92 26.41 0.52
CA ARG A 695 -28.44 25.49 1.57
C ARG A 695 -29.48 24.49 2.13
N PRO A 696 -30.20 23.73 1.28
CA PRO A 696 -31.01 22.60 1.74
C PRO A 696 -30.16 21.54 2.46
N ALA A 697 -30.79 20.79 3.37
CA ALA A 697 -30.11 19.87 4.29
C ALA A 697 -29.49 18.62 3.62
N GLY A 698 -29.75 18.37 2.34
CA GLY A 698 -29.17 17.25 1.59
C GLY A 698 -29.68 17.19 0.15
N ARG A 699 -29.39 16.08 -0.54
CA ARG A 699 -29.90 15.79 -1.89
C ARG A 699 -31.29 15.14 -1.85
N SER A 700 -32.21 15.75 -1.10
CA SER A 700 -33.60 15.30 -0.98
C SER A 700 -34.32 15.42 -2.31
N GLY A 701 -34.85 14.31 -2.84
CA GLY A 701 -35.65 14.25 -4.07
C GLY A 701 -37.04 14.86 -3.94
N GLN A 702 -37.13 16.10 -3.47
CA GLN A 702 -38.37 16.85 -3.19
C GLN A 702 -38.40 18.22 -3.87
N LEU A 703 -37.37 18.59 -4.62
CA LEU A 703 -37.38 19.74 -5.53
C LEU A 703 -36.92 19.25 -6.92
N PRO A 704 -37.86 18.98 -7.85
CA PRO A 704 -37.54 18.69 -9.25
C PRO A 704 -36.72 19.80 -9.91
N ASP A 705 -36.87 21.03 -9.42
CA ASP A 705 -36.25 22.26 -9.91
C ASP A 705 -34.99 22.68 -9.10
N ALA A 706 -34.30 21.71 -8.50
CA ALA A 706 -33.06 21.96 -7.77
C ALA A 706 -31.85 22.05 -8.71
N GLY A 707 -31.00 23.04 -8.46
CA GLY A 707 -29.70 23.15 -9.12
C GLY A 707 -29.68 23.91 -10.46
N GLN A 708 -28.65 23.63 -11.25
CA GLN A 708 -28.33 24.27 -12.53
C GLN A 708 -27.38 23.38 -13.34
N LEU A 709 -27.59 23.23 -14.65
CA LEU A 709 -26.58 22.57 -15.49
C LEU A 709 -25.29 23.42 -15.54
N ARG A 710 -24.12 22.80 -15.36
CA ARG A 710 -22.84 23.53 -15.46
C ARG A 710 -22.65 23.99 -16.91
N GLU A 711 -22.75 25.29 -17.16
CA GLU A 711 -22.37 25.90 -18.44
C GLU A 711 -20.92 25.51 -18.79
N PRO A 712 -20.54 25.39 -20.08
CA PRO A 712 -19.27 24.76 -20.46
C PRO A 712 -18.02 25.31 -19.78
N VAL A 713 -17.91 26.63 -19.61
CA VAL A 713 -16.80 27.27 -18.89
C VAL A 713 -16.72 26.75 -17.45
N ARG A 714 -17.86 26.70 -16.72
CA ARG A 714 -17.92 26.14 -15.37
C ARG A 714 -17.66 24.63 -15.35
N LEU A 715 -18.14 23.87 -16.32
CA LEU A 715 -17.87 22.42 -16.40
C LEU A 715 -16.37 22.14 -16.52
N VAL A 716 -15.70 22.83 -17.43
CA VAL A 716 -14.24 22.71 -17.67
C VAL A 716 -13.47 23.02 -16.38
N LEU A 717 -13.77 24.16 -15.75
CA LEU A 717 -13.09 24.58 -14.52
C LEU A 717 -13.37 23.63 -13.34
N THR A 718 -14.64 23.25 -13.12
CA THR A 718 -15.05 22.38 -12.00
C THR A 718 -14.31 21.04 -12.07
N LEU A 719 -14.28 20.39 -13.24
CA LEU A 719 -13.63 19.09 -13.39
C LEU A 719 -12.14 19.18 -13.13
N LEU A 720 -11.46 20.19 -13.68
CA LEU A 720 -10.01 20.31 -13.53
C LEU A 720 -9.61 20.69 -12.09
N ARG A 721 -10.39 21.50 -11.40
CA ARG A 721 -10.17 21.88 -10.00
C ARG A 721 -10.43 20.70 -9.04
N ALA A 722 -11.48 19.91 -9.27
CA ALA A 722 -11.78 18.70 -8.50
C ALA A 722 -10.74 17.58 -8.69
N LEU A 723 -10.00 17.60 -9.81
CA LEU A 723 -8.89 16.69 -10.12
C LEU A 723 -7.51 17.23 -9.71
N ASP A 724 -7.42 18.39 -9.03
CA ASP A 724 -6.16 19.07 -8.68
C ASP A 724 -5.22 19.27 -9.90
N THR A 725 -5.79 19.77 -11.00
CA THR A 725 -5.07 19.95 -12.26
C THR A 725 -4.10 21.11 -12.17
N ARG A 726 -2.80 20.82 -12.32
CA ARG A 726 -1.75 21.84 -12.45
C ARG A 726 -1.82 22.48 -13.84
N MET A 727 -2.10 23.78 -13.86
CA MET A 727 -1.96 24.63 -15.06
C MET A 727 -0.59 25.34 -15.06
N ILE A 728 0.06 25.38 -16.22
CA ILE A 728 1.31 26.13 -16.47
C ILE A 728 1.03 27.29 -17.44
N ASP A 729 0.28 27.01 -18.50
CA ASP A 729 -0.31 27.95 -19.47
C ASP A 729 -1.56 27.27 -20.05
N GLU A 730 -2.43 28.02 -20.70
CA GLU A 730 -3.75 27.60 -21.14
C GLU A 730 -3.87 27.71 -22.68
N PRO A 731 -3.60 26.66 -23.46
CA PRO A 731 -3.65 26.71 -24.92
C PRO A 731 -4.89 26.04 -25.55
N SER A 732 -5.87 25.57 -24.76
CA SER A 732 -6.93 24.67 -25.27
C SER A 732 -8.27 24.66 -24.52
N LEU A 733 -8.35 25.08 -23.26
CA LEU A 733 -9.59 25.09 -22.46
C LEU A 733 -10.64 26.05 -23.02
N ALA A 734 -10.23 27.22 -23.54
CA ALA A 734 -11.13 28.11 -24.26
C ALA A 734 -11.78 27.44 -25.48
N SER A 735 -11.05 26.56 -26.19
CA SER A 735 -11.60 25.79 -27.31
C SER A 735 -12.53 24.66 -26.86
N TRP A 736 -12.31 24.06 -25.68
CA TRP A 736 -13.25 23.10 -25.10
C TRP A 736 -14.59 23.74 -24.74
N ALA A 737 -14.59 24.95 -24.19
CA ALA A 737 -15.83 25.68 -23.94
C ALA A 737 -16.55 26.09 -25.25
N ASP A 738 -15.82 26.54 -26.26
CA ASP A 738 -16.31 26.87 -27.61
C ASP A 738 -17.00 25.66 -28.27
N GLN A 739 -16.32 24.50 -28.31
CA GLN A 739 -16.86 23.22 -28.83
C GLN A 739 -18.12 22.71 -28.09
N MET A 740 -18.44 23.26 -26.92
CA MET A 740 -19.63 22.94 -26.14
C MET A 740 -20.69 24.07 -26.17
N GLY A 741 -20.53 25.08 -27.03
CA GLY A 741 -21.49 26.17 -27.24
C GLY A 741 -21.23 27.46 -26.46
N GLN A 742 -20.10 27.59 -25.75
CA GLN A 742 -19.77 28.78 -24.95
C GLN A 742 -18.36 29.32 -25.28
N ARG A 743 -18.25 30.00 -26.43
CA ARG A 743 -17.03 30.72 -26.82
C ARG A 743 -16.82 31.93 -25.92
N LEU A 744 -15.90 31.83 -24.96
CA LEU A 744 -15.65 32.87 -23.95
C LEU A 744 -15.43 34.26 -24.57
N PHE A 745 -16.17 35.27 -24.09
CA PHE A 745 -16.28 36.66 -24.60
C PHE A 745 -16.93 36.85 -25.99
N TYR A 746 -17.27 35.79 -26.73
CA TYR A 746 -18.00 35.88 -28.01
C TYR A 746 -19.45 35.47 -27.82
N ALA A 747 -20.22 36.33 -27.16
CA ALA A 747 -21.67 36.17 -26.99
C ALA A 747 -22.39 36.20 -28.37
N PRO A 748 -23.23 35.21 -28.72
CA PRO A 748 -23.94 35.19 -30.01
C PRO A 748 -25.11 36.18 -30.08
N SER A 749 -25.56 36.74 -28.96
CA SER A 749 -26.70 37.67 -28.90
C SER A 749 -26.59 38.64 -27.71
N VAL A 750 -27.47 39.65 -27.66
CA VAL A 750 -27.65 40.51 -26.48
C VAL A 750 -28.19 39.77 -25.25
N PHE A 751 -28.76 38.56 -25.41
CA PHE A 751 -29.10 37.65 -24.31
C PHE A 751 -27.90 36.79 -23.86
N ASN A 752 -26.68 37.16 -24.23
CA ASN A 752 -25.47 36.36 -24.05
C ASN A 752 -25.54 35.00 -24.79
N TYR A 753 -25.03 33.93 -24.18
CA TYR A 753 -24.93 32.56 -24.74
C TYR A 753 -26.26 31.82 -24.82
N TYR A 754 -27.20 32.14 -23.93
CA TYR A 754 -28.45 31.42 -23.77
C TYR A 754 -29.52 32.36 -23.20
N SER A 755 -30.75 32.25 -23.69
CA SER A 755 -31.84 33.11 -23.27
C SER A 755 -32.23 32.87 -21.81
N PRO A 756 -32.29 33.89 -20.94
CA PRO A 756 -32.76 33.74 -19.56
C PRO A 756 -34.24 33.35 -19.47
N PHE A 757 -34.97 33.39 -20.59
CA PHE A 757 -36.37 32.99 -20.71
C PHE A 757 -36.55 31.54 -21.16
N TYR A 758 -35.49 30.83 -21.57
CA TYR A 758 -35.60 29.42 -21.98
C TYR A 758 -36.13 28.53 -20.85
N ARG A 759 -36.92 27.53 -21.23
CA ARG A 759 -37.55 26.55 -20.34
C ARG A 759 -37.25 25.14 -20.81
N ILE A 760 -36.98 24.25 -19.87
CA ILE A 760 -36.62 22.87 -20.17
C ILE A 760 -37.85 22.16 -20.78
N PRO A 761 -37.76 21.56 -21.99
CA PRO A 761 -38.88 20.83 -22.59
C PRO A 761 -39.40 19.70 -21.69
N GLY A 762 -40.71 19.52 -21.66
CA GLY A 762 -41.39 18.48 -20.86
C GLY A 762 -41.64 18.85 -19.39
N SER A 763 -40.75 19.59 -18.73
CA SER A 763 -40.96 20.06 -17.34
C SER A 763 -41.48 21.51 -17.27
N GLY A 764 -41.12 22.36 -18.23
CA GLY A 764 -41.44 23.79 -18.22
C GLY A 764 -40.63 24.61 -17.21
N ALA A 765 -39.69 23.99 -16.48
CA ALA A 765 -38.86 24.64 -15.47
C ALA A 765 -37.83 25.61 -16.08
N GLY A 766 -37.41 26.62 -15.32
CA GLY A 766 -36.32 27.53 -15.69
C GLY A 766 -34.98 26.81 -15.81
N GLY A 767 -34.39 26.81 -17.01
CA GLY A 767 -33.06 26.23 -17.26
C GLY A 767 -32.35 26.89 -18.44
N PRO A 768 -32.05 28.20 -18.40
CA PRO A 768 -31.45 28.95 -19.51
C PRO A 768 -30.32 28.20 -20.24
N GLU A 769 -29.37 27.69 -19.46
CA GLU A 769 -28.17 26.99 -19.89
C GLU A 769 -28.42 25.70 -20.70
N PHE A 770 -29.61 25.09 -20.57
CA PHE A 770 -29.97 23.90 -21.35
C PHE A 770 -30.20 24.23 -22.83
N GLN A 771 -30.42 25.51 -23.19
CA GLN A 771 -30.57 25.92 -24.60
C GLN A 771 -29.34 25.56 -25.45
N ILE A 772 -28.14 25.57 -24.86
CA ILE A 772 -26.90 25.18 -25.55
C ILE A 772 -26.55 23.69 -25.37
N LEU A 773 -27.31 22.90 -24.61
CA LEU A 773 -27.08 21.46 -24.42
C LEU A 773 -27.71 20.64 -25.56
N THR A 774 -27.12 20.73 -26.75
CA THR A 774 -27.46 19.85 -27.90
C THR A 774 -26.77 18.48 -27.79
N PRO A 775 -27.24 17.43 -28.50
CA PRO A 775 -26.57 16.12 -28.52
C PRO A 775 -25.08 16.20 -28.91
N ALA A 776 -24.71 17.09 -29.82
CA ALA A 776 -23.31 17.31 -30.21
C ALA A 776 -22.48 17.89 -29.05
N THR A 777 -23.00 18.90 -28.35
CA THR A 777 -22.29 19.47 -27.18
C THR A 777 -22.21 18.47 -26.02
N ALA A 778 -23.22 17.61 -25.82
CA ALA A 778 -23.19 16.55 -24.82
C ALA A 778 -22.07 15.53 -25.11
N VAL A 779 -21.87 15.14 -26.37
CA VAL A 779 -20.74 14.32 -26.80
C VAL A 779 -19.41 15.06 -26.57
N ASN A 780 -19.34 16.37 -26.83
CA ASN A 780 -18.11 17.14 -26.58
C ASN A 780 -17.78 17.31 -25.08
N ARG A 781 -18.80 17.41 -24.21
CA ARG A 781 -18.65 17.37 -22.74
C ARG A 781 -18.06 16.03 -22.29
N ALA A 782 -18.49 14.91 -22.89
CA ALA A 782 -17.89 13.59 -22.66
C ALA A 782 -16.46 13.46 -23.24
N ASN A 783 -16.20 13.97 -24.44
CA ASN A 783 -14.86 13.99 -25.06
C ASN A 783 -13.82 14.74 -24.22
N PHE A 784 -14.22 15.88 -23.64
CA PHE A 784 -13.40 16.63 -22.70
C PHE A 784 -13.07 15.81 -21.46
N ALA A 785 -14.08 15.25 -20.78
CA ALA A 785 -13.88 14.40 -19.61
C ALA A 785 -12.98 13.19 -19.91
N HIS A 786 -13.18 12.55 -21.07
CA HIS A 786 -12.36 11.43 -21.55
C HIS A 786 -10.87 11.80 -21.70
N ARG A 787 -10.56 13.00 -22.22
CA ARG A 787 -9.18 13.51 -22.36
C ARG A 787 -8.59 14.03 -21.05
N ALA A 788 -9.40 14.67 -20.20
CA ALA A 788 -8.97 15.15 -18.88
C ALA A 788 -8.40 13.98 -18.04
N VAL A 789 -9.18 12.91 -17.82
CA VAL A 789 -8.73 11.75 -17.04
C VAL A 789 -7.60 10.95 -17.71
N ARG A 790 -7.28 11.23 -18.97
CA ARG A 790 -6.15 10.61 -19.69
C ARG A 790 -4.89 11.47 -19.68
N ASN A 791 -4.95 12.70 -19.18
CA ASN A 791 -3.93 13.74 -19.28
C ASN A 791 -3.57 14.07 -20.75
N SER A 792 -4.59 14.31 -21.58
CA SER A 792 -4.43 14.60 -23.02
C SER A 792 -5.14 15.89 -23.49
N LEU A 793 -5.16 16.92 -22.62
CA LEU A 793 -5.68 18.26 -22.94
C LEU A 793 -4.61 19.20 -23.55
N GLY A 794 -3.32 18.95 -23.26
CA GLY A 794 -2.18 19.72 -23.75
C GLY A 794 -1.01 19.64 -22.77
N GLY A 795 0.23 19.88 -23.23
CA GLY A 795 1.44 19.71 -22.41
C GLY A 795 1.57 20.67 -21.21
N THR A 796 0.73 21.72 -21.15
CA THR A 796 0.73 22.75 -20.11
C THR A 796 -0.45 22.63 -19.12
N VAL A 797 -1.37 21.69 -19.35
CA VAL A 797 -2.52 21.40 -18.47
C VAL A 797 -2.38 19.96 -17.98
N ALA A 798 -1.71 19.79 -16.84
CA ALA A 798 -1.30 18.49 -16.31
C ALA A 798 -2.33 17.97 -15.29
N VAL A 799 -3.11 16.98 -15.70
CA VAL A 799 -4.08 16.27 -14.85
C VAL A 799 -3.41 15.04 -14.24
N ASP A 800 -3.13 15.05 -12.94
CA ASP A 800 -2.60 13.86 -12.25
C ASP A 800 -3.72 13.01 -11.63
N ILE A 801 -3.90 11.80 -12.17
CA ILE A 801 -4.84 10.81 -11.62
C ILE A 801 -4.17 9.84 -10.63
N THR A 802 -2.88 9.99 -10.33
CA THR A 802 -2.13 9.08 -9.44
C THR A 802 -2.76 8.93 -8.05
N PRO A 803 -3.31 9.98 -7.38
CA PRO A 803 -4.03 9.81 -6.12
C PRO A 803 -5.19 8.79 -6.21
N PHE A 804 -5.95 8.80 -7.32
CA PHE A 804 -7.03 7.84 -7.56
C PHE A 804 -6.49 6.46 -8.00
N GLN A 805 -5.41 6.41 -8.79
CA GLN A 805 -4.76 5.15 -9.20
C GLN A 805 -4.21 4.36 -7.99
N LEU A 806 -3.66 5.06 -6.99
CA LEU A 806 -3.13 4.44 -5.78
C LEU A 806 -4.22 3.77 -4.93
N LEU A 807 -5.45 4.29 -4.97
CA LEU A 807 -6.64 3.73 -4.33
C LEU A 807 -7.25 2.57 -5.14
N ALA A 808 -7.02 2.49 -6.46
CA ALA A 808 -7.76 1.61 -7.37
C ALA A 808 -7.61 0.10 -7.10
N SER A 809 -6.67 -0.34 -6.24
CA SER A 809 -6.66 -1.72 -5.73
C SER A 809 -7.91 -2.06 -4.90
N ASP A 810 -8.58 -1.06 -4.34
CA ASP A 810 -9.89 -1.14 -3.68
C ASP A 810 -10.93 -0.36 -4.51
N PRO A 811 -11.86 -1.03 -5.21
CA PRO A 811 -12.91 -0.38 -5.99
C PRO A 811 -13.85 0.52 -5.17
N GLU A 812 -14.16 0.17 -3.92
CA GLU A 812 -15.09 0.96 -3.09
C GLU A 812 -14.42 2.24 -2.59
N ALA A 813 -13.17 2.17 -2.16
CA ALA A 813 -12.39 3.35 -1.79
C ALA A 813 -12.13 4.28 -2.97
N LEU A 814 -11.87 3.73 -4.17
CA LEU A 814 -11.76 4.50 -5.41
C LEU A 814 -13.06 5.22 -5.74
N VAL A 815 -14.19 4.50 -5.83
CA VAL A 815 -15.48 5.10 -6.19
C VAL A 815 -15.93 6.13 -5.15
N GLU A 816 -15.59 5.92 -3.88
CA GLU A 816 -15.85 6.88 -2.82
C GLU A 816 -14.97 8.13 -2.89
N ALA A 817 -13.69 8.01 -3.29
CA ALA A 817 -12.87 9.18 -3.59
C ALA A 817 -13.42 9.97 -4.79
N VAL A 818 -13.95 9.30 -5.81
CA VAL A 818 -14.63 9.95 -6.95
C VAL A 818 -15.92 10.65 -6.52
N ASN A 819 -16.72 10.01 -5.66
CA ASN A 819 -17.91 10.60 -5.02
C ASN A 819 -17.56 11.89 -4.27
N HIS A 820 -16.53 11.85 -3.43
CA HIS A 820 -16.04 13.02 -2.70
C HIS A 820 -15.48 14.13 -3.61
N ALA A 821 -14.74 13.78 -4.66
CA ALA A 821 -14.09 14.75 -5.54
C ALA A 821 -15.09 15.45 -6.48
N LEU A 822 -15.91 14.68 -7.20
CA LEU A 822 -16.76 15.19 -8.27
C LEU A 822 -18.18 15.54 -7.79
N LEU A 823 -18.72 14.80 -6.82
CA LEU A 823 -20.13 14.86 -6.41
C LEU A 823 -20.32 15.33 -4.95
N GLY A 824 -19.25 15.83 -4.31
CA GLY A 824 -19.28 16.34 -2.94
C GLY A 824 -19.73 15.31 -1.89
N GLY A 825 -19.65 14.01 -2.16
CA GLY A 825 -20.17 12.95 -1.28
C GLY A 825 -21.65 12.59 -1.52
N THR A 826 -22.30 13.14 -2.56
CA THR A 826 -23.74 12.99 -2.80
C THR A 826 -24.13 12.04 -3.95
N MET A 827 -23.19 11.20 -4.42
CA MET A 827 -23.40 10.19 -5.47
C MET A 827 -24.59 9.27 -5.16
N SER A 828 -25.50 9.07 -6.12
CA SER A 828 -26.60 8.11 -5.94
C SER A 828 -26.11 6.66 -5.85
N SER A 829 -26.88 5.80 -5.19
CA SER A 829 -26.62 4.36 -5.15
C SER A 829 -26.61 3.73 -6.55
N GLN A 830 -27.47 4.19 -7.45
CA GLN A 830 -27.54 3.73 -8.84
C GLN A 830 -26.28 4.09 -9.64
N LEU A 831 -25.77 5.32 -9.48
CA LEU A 831 -24.50 5.73 -10.10
C LEU A 831 -23.34 4.96 -9.48
N ARG A 832 -23.28 4.82 -8.14
CA ARG A 832 -22.25 4.04 -7.44
C ARG A 832 -22.16 2.61 -7.99
N GLN A 833 -23.29 1.88 -8.03
CA GLN A 833 -23.35 0.51 -8.55
C GLN A 833 -22.99 0.41 -10.04
N SER A 834 -23.25 1.46 -10.82
CA SER A 834 -22.91 1.49 -12.24
C SER A 834 -21.42 1.73 -12.47
N ILE A 835 -20.79 2.59 -11.67
CA ILE A 835 -19.33 2.77 -11.68
C ILE A 835 -18.65 1.49 -11.15
N LEU A 836 -19.09 0.93 -10.02
CA LEU A 836 -18.54 -0.29 -9.41
C LEU A 836 -18.48 -1.46 -10.39
N ARG A 837 -19.55 -1.71 -11.16
CA ARG A 837 -19.56 -2.72 -12.23
C ARG A 837 -18.52 -2.43 -13.32
N ALA A 838 -18.41 -1.18 -13.77
CA ALA A 838 -17.46 -0.78 -14.81
C ALA A 838 -15.99 -0.79 -14.37
N VAL A 839 -15.69 -0.57 -13.09
CA VAL A 839 -14.33 -0.68 -12.53
C VAL A 839 -13.95 -2.12 -12.19
N GLY A 840 -14.93 -2.98 -11.88
CA GLY A 840 -14.74 -4.42 -11.71
C GLY A 840 -14.34 -5.15 -12.99
N ALA A 841 -14.74 -4.63 -14.16
CA ALA A 841 -14.43 -5.19 -15.48
C ALA A 841 -12.96 -5.09 -15.92
N THR A 842 -12.06 -4.55 -15.09
CA THR A 842 -10.61 -4.51 -15.36
C THR A 842 -9.77 -4.66 -14.10
N THR A 843 -8.58 -5.23 -14.24
CA THR A 843 -7.55 -5.34 -13.20
C THR A 843 -6.44 -4.29 -13.32
N ASP A 844 -6.33 -3.58 -14.45
CA ASP A 844 -5.37 -2.47 -14.57
C ASP A 844 -5.82 -1.28 -13.73
N LEU A 845 -5.04 -0.96 -12.69
CA LEU A 845 -5.35 0.09 -11.73
C LEU A 845 -5.48 1.47 -12.39
N ARG A 846 -4.74 1.73 -13.48
CA ARG A 846 -4.79 3.02 -14.19
C ARG A 846 -6.06 3.18 -15.01
N THR A 847 -6.45 2.15 -15.76
CA THR A 847 -7.72 2.10 -16.50
C THR A 847 -8.90 2.08 -15.54
N ARG A 848 -8.79 1.39 -14.40
CA ARG A 848 -9.79 1.37 -13.35
C ARG A 848 -10.08 2.77 -12.79
N ALA A 849 -9.03 3.52 -12.41
CA ALA A 849 -9.16 4.91 -11.97
C ALA A 849 -9.74 5.83 -13.06
N ARG A 850 -9.28 5.68 -14.31
CA ARG A 850 -9.80 6.42 -15.47
C ARG A 850 -11.29 6.18 -15.71
N ASN A 851 -11.75 4.93 -15.61
CA ASN A 851 -13.16 4.59 -15.78
C ASN A 851 -14.01 5.18 -14.66
N ALA A 852 -13.55 5.15 -13.41
CA ALA A 852 -14.26 5.73 -12.28
C ALA A 852 -14.45 7.24 -12.45
N LEU A 853 -13.35 7.97 -12.73
CA LEU A 853 -13.37 9.42 -12.92
C LEU A 853 -14.18 9.83 -14.15
N TYR A 854 -14.06 9.09 -15.26
CA TYR A 854 -14.83 9.35 -16.49
C TYR A 854 -16.33 9.22 -16.25
N LEU A 855 -16.77 8.08 -15.67
CA LEU A 855 -18.19 7.83 -15.44
C LEU A 855 -18.80 8.79 -14.40
N GLY A 856 -18.03 9.17 -13.38
CA GLY A 856 -18.41 10.25 -12.47
C GLY A 856 -18.61 11.57 -13.23
N ALA A 857 -17.64 11.98 -14.04
CA ALA A 857 -17.66 13.25 -14.77
C ALA A 857 -18.72 13.33 -15.88
N VAL A 858 -19.07 12.24 -16.56
CA VAL A 858 -20.14 12.25 -17.58
C VAL A 858 -21.54 12.00 -17.01
N SER A 859 -21.66 11.65 -15.73
CA SER A 859 -22.96 11.45 -15.09
C SER A 859 -23.79 12.73 -15.06
N ALA A 860 -25.11 12.62 -15.20
CA ALA A 860 -26.02 13.76 -15.02
C ALA A 860 -25.83 14.46 -13.65
N GLU A 861 -25.41 13.69 -12.63
CA GLU A 861 -25.10 14.17 -11.29
C GLU A 861 -23.88 15.12 -11.23
N PHE A 862 -22.94 15.02 -12.17
CA PHE A 862 -21.84 15.97 -12.35
C PHE A 862 -22.13 17.04 -13.42
N GLN A 863 -23.02 16.75 -14.36
CA GLN A 863 -23.44 17.75 -15.33
C GLN A 863 -24.27 18.85 -14.65
N VAL A 864 -25.11 18.51 -13.66
CA VAL A 864 -25.91 19.46 -12.87
C VAL A 864 -25.22 19.77 -11.53
N ALA A 865 -25.06 21.05 -11.21
CA ALA A 865 -24.66 21.57 -9.89
C ALA A 865 -25.89 21.64 -8.98
N ASN A 866 -25.75 21.26 -7.71
CA ASN A 866 -26.87 21.15 -6.76
C ASN A 866 -27.02 22.39 -5.87
#